data_AF-A0A963GLY2-F1
#
_entry.id   AF-A0A963GLY2-F1
#
_cell.length_a   1.000
_cell.length_b   1.000
_cell.length_c   1.000
_cell.angle_alpha   90.00
_cell.angle_beta   90.00
_cell.angle_gamma   90.00
#
_symmetry.space_group_name_H-M   'P 1'
#
loop_
_entity.id
_entity.type
_entity.pdbx_description
1 polymer ?
#
loop_
_entity_poly.entity_id
_entity_poly.type
_entity_poly.pdbx_seq_one_letter_code
_entity_poly.pdbx_strand_id
1 'polypeptide(L)'
;MTALFYWLRHQKRSLCNVLLFLLIIGLTLMTYWPGLSGSFLLDDFVNLDKLGKFGGVHNWETFKQYLIGDNHGGPSGRFLSMLSFLLNDNGWPSSPLSFKYTNLLLHLLTGILLTWLIYRLMLAYDRERRDNRAASIALLTTALWLLHPFNISTTLYIVQRMAILSALFSIIGLLVYVRGRELLNCQPRRAYLWMTLSVIVCTPLAVFSKENGALLPLLILVIEYTVLRHNIAQHKPASQWLIIFLGLPNILLIGYFVIHWDTILNGYQIRSFTMTERILTESRVIFQYLHHLLIPKPDAQGIFNENFIPSSGLISPPSTLIAILFIAVSVIGGWWVRVRYPLLSLAILFFFAGHLLESTFISLEIYFEHRNYLPSIFLFLPLTSWLIRKFEKPICMTSIISIPFIGLFAFLVYQQTTLWGNHYKLATYWAQKNPYSIRAQQTLVAEFELRGRPDLALQYLERTINRIPDNFELRLHRMILLCQYFSISSDEFFEFKKSARQDFYNFQTYSLLEGFINMIIDHHCSNITPKSVHNFLDAFLKNNTARINYEKNKKRQIYHLHGLVYIKENQAILALRSFKESQQYMPDTEAGLLQVSLLANSRMFSEGLELLKIIKDNLKNNHEKLSYQKKMNFINEIVRIEKFLLEDLAKAGQPAPIAPQSP
;
A
#
# COMPACT_ATOMS: atom_id res chain seq x y z
N MET A 1 18.12 44.53 37.40
CA MET A 1 18.81 43.23 37.23
C MET A 1 17.86 42.06 36.91
N THR A 2 16.75 41.87 37.63
CA THR A 2 15.81 40.73 37.45
C THR A 2 15.17 40.64 36.06
N ALA A 3 14.78 41.75 35.44
CA ALA A 3 14.22 41.77 34.08
C ALA A 3 15.27 41.40 32.99
N LEU A 4 16.52 41.87 33.15
CA LEU A 4 17.63 41.56 32.24
C LEU A 4 18.03 40.07 32.33
N PHE A 5 18.09 39.52 33.55
CA PHE A 5 18.32 38.08 33.76
C PHE A 5 17.18 37.22 33.20
N TYR A 6 15.93 37.65 33.34
CA TYR A 6 14.77 36.95 32.77
C TYR A 6 14.81 36.98 31.24
N TRP A 7 15.09 38.14 30.64
CA TRP A 7 15.22 38.34 29.20
C TRP A 7 16.39 37.52 28.62
N LEU A 8 17.58 37.58 29.22
CA LEU A 8 18.74 36.79 28.81
C LEU A 8 18.48 35.28 28.94
N ARG A 9 17.76 34.84 29.98
CA ARG A 9 17.39 33.42 30.17
C ARG A 9 16.37 32.96 29.13
N HIS A 10 15.43 33.83 28.75
CA HIS A 10 14.46 33.55 27.70
C HIS A 10 15.11 33.47 26.31
N GLN A 11 16.04 34.39 26.00
CA GLN A 11 16.78 34.41 24.75
C GLN A 11 17.71 33.20 24.61
N LYS A 12 18.45 32.84 25.68
CA LYS A 12 19.28 31.62 25.71
C LYS A 12 18.47 30.33 25.51
N ARG A 13 17.28 30.24 26.09
CA ARG A 13 16.38 29.07 25.89
C ARG A 13 15.83 28.99 24.47
N SER A 14 15.47 30.12 23.87
CA SER A 14 15.04 30.17 22.47
C SER A 14 16.14 29.65 21.53
N LEU A 15 17.37 30.13 21.70
CA LEU A 15 18.52 29.66 20.93
C LEU A 15 18.81 28.17 21.14
N CYS A 16 18.74 27.67 22.38
CA CYS A 16 18.93 26.25 22.68
C CYS A 16 17.87 25.36 22.00
N ASN A 17 16.60 25.77 22.01
CA ASN A 17 15.54 25.04 21.32
C ASN A 17 15.73 25.04 19.79
N VAL A 18 16.20 26.14 19.21
CA VAL A 18 16.52 26.21 17.76
C VAL A 18 17.69 25.29 17.42
N LEU A 19 18.77 25.30 18.22
CA LEU A 19 19.90 24.41 18.01
C LEU A 19 19.50 22.94 18.17
N LEU A 20 18.68 22.62 19.18
CA LEU A 20 18.15 21.27 19.39
C LEU A 20 17.28 20.83 18.21
N PHE A 21 16.43 21.71 17.70
CA PHE A 21 15.62 21.44 16.51
C PHE A 21 16.50 21.10 15.30
N LEU A 22 17.52 21.93 15.01
CA LEU A 22 18.45 21.67 13.91
C LEU A 22 19.23 20.37 14.13
N LEU A 23 19.62 20.06 15.36
CA LEU A 23 20.28 18.81 15.71
C LEU A 23 19.37 17.60 15.47
N ILE A 24 18.09 17.66 15.84
CA ILE A 24 17.13 16.58 15.60
C ILE A 24 16.94 16.34 14.10
N ILE A 25 16.81 17.41 13.30
CA ILE A 25 16.70 17.30 11.84
C ILE A 25 17.97 16.71 11.23
N GLY A 26 19.15 17.21 11.63
CA GLY A 26 20.44 16.68 11.19
C GLY A 26 20.63 15.21 11.56
N LEU A 27 20.32 14.83 12.81
CA LEU A 27 20.40 13.45 13.28
C LEU A 27 19.43 12.52 12.53
N THR A 28 18.20 12.98 12.26
CA THR A 28 17.23 12.21 11.46
C THR A 28 17.76 12.01 10.04
N LEU A 29 18.29 13.06 9.40
CA LEU A 29 18.88 12.95 8.07
C LEU A 29 20.05 11.95 8.05
N MET A 30 20.98 12.06 9.02
CA MET A 30 22.16 11.19 9.12
C MET A 30 21.79 9.72 9.36
N THR A 31 20.81 9.46 10.23
CA THR A 31 20.40 8.09 10.58
C THR A 31 19.61 7.41 9.46
N TYR A 32 18.86 8.15 8.63
CA TYR A 32 18.15 7.61 7.47
C TYR A 32 19.01 7.50 6.21
N TRP A 33 20.13 8.24 6.13
CA TRP A 33 20.97 8.33 4.93
C TRP A 33 21.39 6.97 4.33
N PRO A 34 21.83 5.97 5.12
CA PRO A 34 22.22 4.68 4.56
C PRO A 34 21.08 3.97 3.80
N GLY A 35 19.83 4.23 4.17
CA GLY A 35 18.65 3.60 3.55
C GLY A 35 18.36 4.04 2.12
N LEU A 36 18.95 5.17 1.68
CA LEU A 36 18.72 5.72 0.35
C LEU A 36 19.28 4.84 -0.78
N SER A 37 20.27 3.99 -0.50
CA SER A 37 20.87 3.08 -1.48
C SER A 37 20.07 1.80 -1.73
N GLY A 38 18.98 1.57 -0.99
CA GLY A 38 18.18 0.35 -1.17
C GLY A 38 17.37 0.34 -2.47
N SER A 39 16.89 -0.83 -2.89
CA SER A 39 16.07 -1.02 -4.09
C SER A 39 14.59 -0.61 -3.93
N PHE A 40 13.81 -0.71 -5.02
CA PHE A 40 12.35 -0.79 -4.97
C PHE A 40 11.88 -2.07 -4.27
N LEU A 41 10.71 -2.01 -3.65
CA LEU A 41 10.13 -3.09 -2.85
C LEU A 41 8.66 -3.30 -3.21
N LEU A 42 8.19 -4.55 -3.24
CA LEU A 42 6.76 -4.89 -3.28
C LEU A 42 5.93 -4.04 -4.28
N ASP A 43 4.97 -3.26 -3.76
CA ASP A 43 4.02 -2.48 -4.55
C ASP A 43 4.70 -1.31 -5.28
N ASP A 44 5.98 -1.02 -5.03
CA ASP A 44 6.76 -0.07 -5.83
C ASP A 44 6.73 -0.45 -7.31
N PHE A 45 6.88 -1.73 -7.63
CA PHE A 45 6.89 -2.20 -9.02
C PHE A 45 5.54 -1.93 -9.71
N VAL A 46 4.44 -2.37 -9.12
CA VAL A 46 3.09 -2.29 -9.73
C VAL A 46 2.54 -0.84 -9.79
N ASN A 47 3.05 0.06 -8.96
CA ASN A 47 2.63 1.47 -8.99
C ASN A 47 3.53 2.34 -9.85
N LEU A 48 4.85 2.09 -9.87
CA LEU A 48 5.81 2.94 -10.56
C LEU A 48 6.12 2.46 -12.00
N ASP A 49 5.89 1.19 -12.33
CA ASP A 49 5.98 0.69 -13.72
C ASP A 49 5.10 1.47 -14.71
N LYS A 50 3.99 2.02 -14.20
CA LYS A 50 3.06 2.90 -14.92
C LYS A 50 3.71 4.16 -15.48
N LEU A 51 4.81 4.63 -14.89
CA LEU A 51 5.58 5.74 -15.45
C LEU A 51 6.12 5.38 -16.84
N GLY A 52 6.49 4.12 -17.06
CA GLY A 52 7.00 3.62 -18.35
C GLY A 52 5.96 2.97 -19.27
N LYS A 53 4.78 2.59 -18.75
CA LYS A 53 3.77 1.79 -19.48
C LYS A 53 3.37 2.35 -20.85
N PHE A 54 3.34 3.68 -21.00
CA PHE A 54 3.00 4.37 -22.26
C PHE A 54 4.20 5.07 -22.92
N GLY A 55 5.43 4.58 -22.67
CA GLY A 55 6.65 5.16 -23.20
C GLY A 55 7.12 6.42 -22.46
N GLY A 56 6.67 6.61 -21.21
CA GLY A 56 7.00 7.78 -20.40
C GLY A 56 5.90 8.85 -20.38
N VAL A 57 5.95 9.73 -19.38
CA VAL A 57 5.03 10.86 -19.19
C VAL A 57 5.66 12.13 -19.74
N HIS A 58 5.43 12.40 -21.03
CA HIS A 58 6.09 13.49 -21.76
C HIS A 58 5.14 14.52 -22.37
N ASN A 59 3.83 14.22 -22.41
CA ASN A 59 2.83 15.09 -22.99
C ASN A 59 1.49 14.97 -22.24
N TRP A 60 0.50 15.79 -22.63
CA TRP A 60 -0.80 15.83 -21.96
C TRP A 60 -1.58 14.51 -22.01
N GLU A 61 -1.41 13.74 -23.08
CA GLU A 61 -2.12 12.47 -23.27
C GLU A 61 -1.54 11.39 -22.35
N THR A 62 -0.23 11.18 -22.39
CA THR A 62 0.49 10.25 -21.49
C THR A 62 0.32 10.65 -20.02
N PHE A 63 0.28 11.95 -19.71
CA PHE A 63 -0.02 12.46 -18.37
C PHE A 63 -1.44 12.09 -17.90
N LYS A 64 -2.46 12.29 -18.75
CA LYS A 64 -3.83 11.88 -18.44
C LYS A 64 -3.95 10.37 -18.27
N GLN A 65 -3.31 9.59 -19.13
CA GLN A 65 -3.31 8.13 -19.06
C GLN A 65 -2.66 7.65 -17.76
N TYR A 66 -1.51 8.23 -17.39
CA TYR A 66 -0.81 7.91 -16.15
C TYR A 66 -1.64 8.22 -14.89
N LEU A 67 -2.29 9.39 -14.82
CA LEU A 67 -3.00 9.82 -13.62
C LEU A 67 -4.45 9.35 -13.52
N ILE A 68 -5.14 9.17 -14.64
CA ILE A 68 -6.60 8.94 -14.69
C ILE A 68 -6.95 7.64 -15.41
N GLY A 69 -6.07 7.10 -16.25
CA GLY A 69 -6.35 5.94 -17.10
C GLY A 69 -6.58 4.65 -16.31
N ASP A 70 -5.68 4.35 -15.36
CA ASP A 70 -5.67 3.10 -14.61
C ASP A 70 -5.94 3.34 -13.10
N ASN A 71 -7.22 3.26 -12.69
CA ASN A 71 -7.72 3.41 -11.32
C ASN A 71 -7.32 2.28 -10.33
N HIS A 72 -6.08 1.79 -10.40
CA HIS A 72 -5.61 0.65 -9.59
C HIS A 72 -5.01 1.03 -8.24
N GLY A 73 -4.91 2.33 -7.92
CA GLY A 73 -4.38 2.83 -6.65
C GLY A 73 -5.34 2.73 -5.46
N GLY A 74 -6.57 2.25 -5.68
CA GLY A 74 -7.68 2.30 -4.72
C GLY A 74 -8.78 3.29 -5.17
N PRO A 75 -9.88 3.43 -4.40
CA PRO A 75 -11.06 4.18 -4.85
C PRO A 75 -10.81 5.66 -5.18
N SER A 76 -9.78 6.29 -4.58
CA SER A 76 -9.42 7.68 -4.87
C SER A 76 -8.43 7.83 -6.03
N GLY A 77 -7.92 6.72 -6.58
CA GLY A 77 -6.84 6.70 -7.57
C GLY A 77 -5.48 7.19 -7.04
N ARG A 78 -5.40 7.67 -5.78
CA ARG A 78 -4.21 8.27 -5.16
C ARG A 78 -3.52 9.32 -6.03
N PHE A 79 -4.33 10.13 -6.72
CA PHE A 79 -3.89 11.11 -7.71
C PHE A 79 -2.72 11.99 -7.26
N LEU A 80 -2.77 12.52 -6.04
CA LEU A 80 -1.72 13.43 -5.55
C LEU A 80 -0.41 12.69 -5.27
N SER A 81 -0.48 11.45 -4.82
CA SER A 81 0.70 10.60 -4.65
C SER A 81 1.31 10.25 -6.00
N MET A 82 0.50 9.83 -6.97
CA MET A 82 0.95 9.51 -8.34
C MET A 82 1.59 10.73 -9.00
N LEU A 83 0.97 11.90 -8.87
CA LEU A 83 1.50 13.16 -9.36
C LEU A 83 2.85 13.49 -8.72
N SER A 84 3.01 13.25 -7.41
CA SER A 84 4.26 13.55 -6.72
C SER A 84 5.44 12.69 -7.18
N PHE A 85 5.22 11.50 -7.74
CA PHE A 85 6.29 10.66 -8.30
C PHE A 85 6.91 11.27 -9.56
N LEU A 86 6.18 12.11 -10.29
CA LEU A 86 6.71 12.84 -11.45
C LEU A 86 7.76 13.90 -11.08
N LEU A 87 7.90 14.23 -9.80
CA LEU A 87 9.01 15.06 -9.31
C LEU A 87 10.36 14.34 -9.40
N ASN A 88 10.35 13.01 -9.50
CA ASN A 88 11.55 12.18 -9.47
C ASN A 88 11.90 11.63 -10.85
N ASP A 89 10.91 11.14 -11.58
CA ASP A 89 11.09 10.59 -12.92
C ASP A 89 9.78 10.61 -13.71
N ASN A 90 9.88 10.64 -15.03
CA ASN A 90 8.76 10.50 -15.95
C ASN A 90 8.79 9.17 -16.73
N GLY A 91 9.73 8.26 -16.46
CA GLY A 91 9.81 6.93 -17.06
C GLY A 91 10.06 5.81 -16.06
N TRP A 92 9.98 4.57 -16.55
CA TRP A 92 10.34 3.34 -15.82
C TRP A 92 11.06 2.37 -16.77
N PRO A 93 12.08 1.59 -16.31
CA PRO A 93 12.64 1.54 -14.95
C PRO A 93 13.38 2.83 -14.56
N SER A 94 13.44 3.12 -13.26
CA SER A 94 14.09 4.33 -12.72
C SER A 94 15.09 4.00 -11.59
N SER A 95 15.76 5.00 -11.05
CA SER A 95 16.66 4.86 -9.89
C SER A 95 15.90 5.10 -8.57
N PRO A 96 15.89 4.12 -7.63
CA PRO A 96 15.19 4.26 -6.34
C PRO A 96 15.66 5.43 -5.48
N LEU A 97 16.93 5.83 -5.61
CA LEU A 97 17.58 6.80 -4.73
C LEU A 97 16.84 8.14 -4.71
N SER A 98 16.49 8.67 -5.89
CA SER A 98 15.78 9.95 -6.02
C SER A 98 14.46 9.92 -5.25
N PHE A 99 13.69 8.84 -5.41
CA PHE A 99 12.40 8.68 -4.75
C PHE A 99 12.49 8.61 -3.24
N LYS A 100 13.46 7.84 -2.70
CA LYS A 100 13.68 7.71 -1.25
C LYS A 100 14.18 9.02 -0.64
N TYR A 101 15.01 9.76 -1.37
CA TYR A 101 15.48 11.07 -0.95
C TYR A 101 14.30 12.04 -0.80
N THR A 102 13.40 12.11 -1.79
CA THR A 102 12.17 12.92 -1.68
C THR A 102 11.29 12.47 -0.51
N ASN A 103 11.13 11.16 -0.28
CA ASN A 103 10.39 10.67 0.88
C ASN A 103 11.01 11.11 2.21
N LEU A 104 12.34 11.07 2.32
CA LEU A 104 13.05 11.53 3.51
C LEU A 104 12.85 13.04 3.74
N LEU A 105 12.88 13.86 2.68
CA LEU A 105 12.56 15.29 2.78
C LEU A 105 11.11 15.52 3.24
N LEU A 106 10.15 14.76 2.70
CA LEU A 106 8.76 14.83 3.12
C LEU A 106 8.58 14.34 4.58
N HIS A 107 9.32 13.34 5.03
CA HIS A 107 9.34 12.88 6.42
C HIS A 107 9.83 13.98 7.37
N LEU A 108 10.95 14.64 7.02
CA LEU A 108 11.47 15.78 7.77
C LEU A 108 10.44 16.93 7.81
N LEU A 109 9.86 17.31 6.67
CA LEU A 109 8.82 18.34 6.60
C LEU A 109 7.61 18.00 7.48
N THR A 110 7.18 16.73 7.48
CA THR A 110 6.10 16.24 8.35
C THR A 110 6.47 16.42 9.82
N GLY A 111 7.70 16.10 10.22
CA GLY A 111 8.20 16.31 11.59
C GLY A 111 8.29 17.80 11.98
N ILE A 112 8.66 18.68 11.06
CA ILE A 112 8.68 20.14 11.29
C ILE A 112 7.25 20.62 11.61
N LEU A 113 6.28 20.25 10.78
CA LEU A 113 4.88 20.63 10.99
C LEU A 113 4.29 19.98 12.24
N LEU A 114 4.66 18.73 12.55
CA LEU A 114 4.24 18.06 13.79
C LEU A 114 4.77 18.79 15.02
N THR A 115 6.04 19.21 15.01
CA THR A 115 6.62 20.02 16.09
C THR A 115 5.82 21.30 16.28
N TRP A 116 5.46 21.96 15.19
CA TRP A 116 4.64 23.18 15.27
C TRP A 116 3.24 22.90 15.80
N LEU A 117 2.60 21.80 15.38
CA LEU A 117 1.28 21.39 15.84
C LEU A 117 1.29 21.12 17.35
N ILE A 118 2.23 20.29 17.83
CA ILE A 118 2.36 19.98 19.25
C ILE A 118 2.66 21.25 20.05
N TYR A 119 3.53 22.13 19.56
CA TYR A 119 3.81 23.41 20.21
C TYR A 119 2.53 24.23 20.40
N ARG A 120 1.70 24.36 19.35
CA ARG A 120 0.43 25.10 19.40
C ARG A 120 -0.59 24.43 20.32
N LEU A 121 -0.70 23.11 20.29
CA LEU A 121 -1.54 22.34 21.23
C LEU A 121 -1.09 22.51 22.69
N MET A 122 0.21 22.59 22.95
CA MET A 122 0.74 22.81 24.30
C MET A 122 0.49 24.23 24.81
N LEU A 123 0.63 25.26 23.94
CA LEU A 123 0.25 26.63 24.27
C LEU A 123 -1.25 26.76 24.58
N ALA A 124 -2.06 25.98 23.86
CA ALA A 124 -3.48 25.86 24.06
C ALA A 124 -3.86 25.16 25.37
N TYR A 125 -3.15 24.09 25.71
CA TYR A 125 -3.39 23.28 26.90
C TYR A 125 -3.08 24.03 28.20
N ASP A 126 -2.03 24.85 28.24
CA ASP A 126 -1.54 25.48 29.48
C ASP A 126 -1.53 27.02 29.39
N ARG A 127 -2.73 27.60 29.38
CA ARG A 127 -2.94 29.04 29.20
C ARG A 127 -2.38 29.90 30.31
N GLU A 128 -2.56 29.45 31.55
CA GLU A 128 -2.23 30.24 32.74
C GLU A 128 -0.72 30.27 32.99
N ARG A 129 0.01 29.22 32.59
CA ARG A 129 1.44 29.12 32.88
C ARG A 129 2.36 29.59 31.76
N ARG A 130 1.83 29.93 30.56
CA ARG A 130 2.61 30.30 29.34
C ARG A 130 3.94 29.56 29.33
N ASP A 131 3.85 28.24 29.43
CA ASP A 131 4.97 27.44 29.91
C ASP A 131 6.10 27.48 28.88
N ASN A 132 7.27 27.99 29.30
CA ASN A 132 8.51 28.00 28.52
C ASN A 132 8.96 26.58 28.09
N ARG A 133 8.28 25.53 28.58
CA ARG A 133 8.53 24.13 28.26
C ARG A 133 7.75 23.62 27.04
N ALA A 134 6.76 24.35 26.51
CA ALA A 134 5.95 23.90 25.37
C ALA A 134 6.80 23.51 24.15
N ALA A 135 7.82 24.32 23.83
CA ALA A 135 8.77 24.05 22.75
C ALA A 135 9.60 22.78 23.02
N SER A 136 10.08 22.57 24.25
CA SER A 136 10.85 21.37 24.61
C SER A 136 10.00 20.10 24.56
N ILE A 137 8.71 20.18 24.98
CA ILE A 137 7.76 19.06 24.87
C ILE A 137 7.52 18.72 23.40
N ALA A 138 7.29 19.74 22.56
CA ALA A 138 7.12 19.54 21.12
C ALA A 138 8.35 18.90 20.48
N LEU A 139 9.55 19.44 20.72
CA LEU A 139 10.79 18.93 20.17
C LEU A 139 11.07 17.49 20.61
N LEU A 140 10.91 17.18 21.90
CA LEU A 140 11.15 15.83 22.41
C LEU A 140 10.13 14.83 21.86
N THR A 141 8.85 15.19 21.79
CA THR A 141 7.79 14.32 21.26
C THR A 141 8.03 14.02 19.78
N THR A 142 8.33 15.05 18.98
CA THR A 142 8.64 14.87 17.56
C THR A 142 9.94 14.11 17.37
N ALA A 143 10.98 14.33 18.18
CA ALA A 143 12.24 13.59 18.08
C ALA A 143 12.02 12.08 18.27
N LEU A 144 11.25 11.69 19.30
CA LEU A 144 10.89 10.29 19.53
C LEU A 144 10.09 9.69 18.37
N TRP A 145 9.24 10.49 17.70
CA TRP A 145 8.50 10.04 16.53
C TRP A 145 9.36 9.96 15.26
N LEU A 146 10.12 11.00 14.91
CA LEU A 146 11.00 11.04 13.72
C LEU A 146 12.03 9.90 13.74
N LEU A 147 12.63 9.66 14.89
CA LEU A 147 13.64 8.62 15.08
C LEU A 147 13.03 7.27 15.49
N HIS A 148 11.71 7.08 15.36
CA HIS A 148 11.11 5.79 15.67
C HIS A 148 11.32 4.79 14.51
N PRO A 149 11.83 3.56 14.75
CA PRO A 149 12.07 2.57 13.70
C PRO A 149 10.86 2.22 12.81
N PHE A 150 9.63 2.32 13.34
CA PHE A 150 8.39 2.08 12.56
C PHE A 150 8.25 3.00 11.34
N ASN A 151 8.80 4.20 11.40
CA ASN A 151 8.69 5.17 10.32
C ASN A 151 9.62 4.85 9.14
N ILE A 152 10.56 3.91 9.31
CA ILE A 152 11.44 3.45 8.22
C ILE A 152 10.65 2.82 7.09
N SER A 153 9.68 1.96 7.43
CA SER A 153 8.83 1.32 6.44
C SER A 153 7.96 2.32 5.66
N THR A 154 7.67 3.49 6.23
CA THR A 154 6.95 4.56 5.52
C THR A 154 7.88 5.39 4.65
N THR A 155 9.09 5.66 5.14
CA THR A 155 10.04 6.55 4.47
C THR A 155 10.80 5.85 3.34
N LEU A 156 11.26 4.61 3.54
CA LEU A 156 12.11 3.89 2.60
C LEU A 156 11.37 2.92 1.66
N TYR A 157 10.10 2.61 1.93
CA TYR A 157 9.22 1.93 0.97
C TYR A 157 8.57 3.01 0.09
N ILE A 158 9.00 3.13 -1.17
CA ILE A 158 8.81 4.34 -1.96
C ILE A 158 7.34 4.72 -2.12
N VAL A 159 6.49 3.75 -2.45
CA VAL A 159 5.06 3.95 -2.65
C VAL A 159 4.35 4.43 -1.39
N GLN A 160 4.89 4.17 -0.20
CA GLN A 160 4.37 4.71 1.05
C GLN A 160 4.58 6.22 1.21
N ARG A 161 5.14 6.91 0.21
CA ARG A 161 4.98 8.37 0.01
C ARG A 161 3.53 8.80 0.17
N MET A 162 2.58 7.96 -0.26
CA MET A 162 1.15 8.20 -0.06
C MET A 162 0.75 8.37 1.40
N ALA A 163 1.33 7.59 2.31
CA ALA A 163 1.10 7.70 3.74
C ALA A 163 1.78 8.96 4.31
N ILE A 164 2.97 9.33 3.82
CA ILE A 164 3.65 10.56 4.21
C ILE A 164 2.84 11.78 3.81
N LEU A 165 2.39 11.88 2.56
CA LEU A 165 1.60 13.00 2.05
C LEU A 165 0.22 13.10 2.73
N SER A 166 -0.46 11.96 2.93
CA SER A 166 -1.73 11.93 3.68
C SER A 166 -1.55 12.46 5.10
N ALA A 167 -0.49 12.04 5.80
CA ALA A 167 -0.18 12.56 7.13
C ALA A 167 0.21 14.04 7.11
N LEU A 168 0.99 14.48 6.12
CA LEU A 168 1.40 15.87 5.94
C LEU A 168 0.17 16.79 5.80
N PHE A 169 -0.74 16.48 4.88
CA PHE A 169 -1.97 17.26 4.69
C PHE A 169 -2.93 17.14 5.87
N SER A 170 -2.96 15.99 6.55
CA SER A 170 -3.71 15.85 7.80
C SER A 170 -3.16 16.79 8.89
N ILE A 171 -1.85 16.83 9.10
CA ILE A 171 -1.19 17.70 10.09
C ILE A 171 -1.39 19.18 9.73
N ILE A 172 -1.31 19.56 8.45
CA ILE A 172 -1.64 20.91 7.98
C ILE A 172 -3.10 21.24 8.33
N GLY A 173 -4.03 20.32 8.06
CA GLY A 173 -5.44 20.48 8.44
C GLY A 173 -5.62 20.69 9.95
N LEU A 174 -4.97 19.89 10.78
CA LEU A 174 -5.01 20.04 12.24
C LEU A 174 -4.42 21.39 12.68
N LEU A 175 -3.31 21.84 12.10
CA LEU A 175 -2.69 23.15 12.36
C LEU A 175 -3.62 24.31 12.01
N VAL A 176 -4.21 24.27 10.82
CA VAL A 176 -5.13 25.29 10.32
C VAL A 176 -6.40 25.33 11.18
N TYR A 177 -6.90 24.16 11.61
CA TYR A 177 -8.03 24.08 12.53
C TYR A 177 -7.69 24.70 13.89
N VAL A 178 -6.55 24.34 14.50
CA VAL A 178 -6.08 24.91 15.77
C VAL A 178 -5.95 26.44 15.66
N ARG A 179 -5.41 26.94 14.54
CA ARG A 179 -5.34 28.39 14.28
C ARG A 179 -6.71 29.04 14.24
N GLY A 180 -7.67 28.45 13.52
CA GLY A 180 -9.05 28.93 13.51
C GLY A 180 -9.67 28.92 14.90
N ARG A 181 -9.45 27.86 15.68
CA ARG A 181 -9.95 27.74 17.06
C ARG A 181 -9.42 28.80 18.00
N GLU A 182 -8.14 29.14 17.91
CA GLU A 182 -7.56 30.24 18.69
C GLU A 182 -8.19 31.61 18.37
N LEU A 183 -8.58 31.83 17.10
CA LEU A 183 -9.19 33.09 16.67
C LEU A 183 -10.66 33.22 17.09
N LEU A 184 -11.33 32.15 17.50
CA LEU A 184 -12.79 32.13 17.68
C LEU A 184 -13.30 33.18 18.68
N ASN A 185 -12.56 33.44 19.76
CA ASN A 185 -12.97 34.42 20.77
C ASN A 185 -12.81 35.88 20.32
N CYS A 186 -11.92 36.18 19.38
CA CYS A 186 -11.59 37.55 19.00
C CYS A 186 -12.05 37.92 17.58
N GLN A 187 -12.05 36.96 16.66
CA GLN A 187 -12.30 37.17 15.24
C GLN A 187 -13.13 35.99 14.67
N PRO A 188 -14.41 35.84 15.06
CA PRO A 188 -15.20 34.64 14.76
C PRO A 188 -15.35 34.34 13.26
N ARG A 189 -15.54 35.37 12.42
CA ARG A 189 -15.62 35.18 10.96
C ARG A 189 -14.33 34.56 10.38
N ARG A 190 -13.17 35.09 10.77
CA ARG A 190 -11.87 34.55 10.35
C ARG A 190 -11.62 33.17 10.96
N ALA A 191 -12.05 32.93 12.18
CA ALA A 191 -11.97 31.62 12.83
C ALA A 191 -12.71 30.55 12.01
N TYR A 192 -13.98 30.78 11.69
CA TYR A 192 -14.77 29.85 10.87
C TYR A 192 -14.19 29.70 9.45
N LEU A 193 -13.66 30.76 8.84
CA LEU A 193 -12.97 30.63 7.56
C LEU A 193 -11.80 29.62 7.64
N TRP A 194 -10.89 29.79 8.60
CA TRP A 194 -9.77 28.87 8.77
C TRP A 194 -10.21 27.46 9.13
N MET A 195 -11.18 27.31 10.05
CA MET A 195 -11.72 26.00 10.42
C MET A 195 -12.36 25.31 9.20
N THR A 196 -13.11 26.03 8.37
CA THR A 196 -13.72 25.48 7.16
C THR A 196 -12.65 25.12 6.11
N LEU A 197 -11.64 25.97 5.90
CA LEU A 197 -10.53 25.66 4.98
C LEU A 197 -9.76 24.41 5.41
N SER A 198 -9.58 24.19 6.72
CA SER A 198 -8.94 22.97 7.22
C SER A 198 -9.65 21.70 6.74
N VAL A 199 -10.99 21.71 6.70
CA VAL A 199 -11.78 20.55 6.30
C VAL A 199 -11.87 20.45 4.78
N ILE A 200 -12.34 21.52 4.12
CA ILE A 200 -12.67 21.49 2.68
C ILE A 200 -11.40 21.32 1.82
N VAL A 201 -10.25 21.86 2.24
CA VAL A 201 -9.02 21.80 1.44
C VAL A 201 -8.14 20.62 1.87
N CYS A 202 -7.90 20.45 3.17
CA CYS A 202 -6.91 19.47 3.61
C CYS A 202 -7.43 18.03 3.57
N THR A 203 -8.75 17.81 3.75
CA THR A 203 -9.31 16.45 3.67
C THR A 203 -9.18 15.88 2.25
N PRO A 204 -9.58 16.57 1.17
CA PRO A 204 -9.37 16.06 -0.18
C PRO A 204 -7.90 15.86 -0.53
N LEU A 205 -7.00 16.78 -0.16
CA LEU A 205 -5.57 16.61 -0.39
C LEU A 205 -5.02 15.36 0.31
N ALA A 206 -5.45 15.09 1.54
CA ALA A 206 -5.09 13.87 2.25
C ALA A 206 -5.68 12.62 1.58
N VAL A 207 -6.96 12.62 1.20
CA VAL A 207 -7.66 11.50 0.52
C VAL A 207 -7.06 11.16 -0.83
N PHE A 208 -6.73 12.18 -1.64
CA PHE A 208 -6.08 12.00 -2.93
C PHE A 208 -4.61 11.61 -2.79
N SER A 209 -4.03 11.71 -1.60
CA SER A 209 -2.74 11.09 -1.30
C SER A 209 -2.94 9.62 -0.92
N LYS A 210 -3.79 9.34 0.07
CA LYS A 210 -4.13 7.99 0.56
C LYS A 210 -5.51 8.01 1.21
N GLU A 211 -6.26 6.92 1.08
CA GLU A 211 -7.65 6.81 1.54
C GLU A 211 -7.82 7.10 3.05
N ASN A 212 -6.80 6.81 3.87
CA ASN A 212 -6.84 7.10 5.32
C ASN A 212 -6.93 8.59 5.66
N GLY A 213 -6.65 9.49 4.70
CA GLY A 213 -6.87 10.92 4.82
C GLY A 213 -8.34 11.30 5.05
N ALA A 214 -9.28 10.41 4.72
CA ALA A 214 -10.71 10.60 4.96
C ALA A 214 -11.05 10.72 6.47
N LEU A 215 -10.15 10.27 7.34
CA LEU A 215 -10.31 10.36 8.80
C LEU A 215 -10.01 11.74 9.37
N LEU A 216 -9.47 12.70 8.59
CA LEU A 216 -9.12 14.03 9.11
C LEU A 216 -10.27 14.73 9.88
N PRO A 217 -11.54 14.75 9.40
CA PRO A 217 -12.64 15.33 10.17
C PRO A 217 -12.86 14.65 11.53
N LEU A 218 -12.70 13.33 11.61
CA LEU A 218 -12.75 12.59 12.88
C LEU A 218 -11.56 12.93 13.79
N LEU A 219 -10.35 13.03 13.23
CA LEU A 219 -9.15 13.40 13.98
C LEU A 219 -9.26 14.83 14.55
N ILE A 220 -9.89 15.75 13.81
CA ILE A 220 -10.23 17.09 14.31
C ILE A 220 -11.20 17.00 15.49
N LEU A 221 -12.24 16.15 15.41
CA LEU A 221 -13.15 15.93 16.55
C LEU A 221 -12.40 15.41 17.77
N VAL A 222 -11.47 14.47 17.60
CA VAL A 222 -10.66 13.96 18.72
C VAL A 222 -9.88 15.10 19.40
N ILE A 223 -9.21 15.96 18.64
CA ILE A 223 -8.46 17.10 19.20
C ILE A 223 -9.40 18.12 19.87
N GLU A 224 -10.54 18.45 19.25
CA GLU A 224 -11.52 19.38 19.80
C GLU A 224 -12.04 18.87 21.15
N TYR A 225 -12.48 17.61 21.25
CA TYR A 225 -13.10 17.07 22.47
C TYR A 225 -12.13 16.69 23.58
N THR A 226 -10.83 16.59 23.30
CA THR A 226 -9.80 16.31 24.30
C THR A 226 -9.13 17.59 24.77
N VAL A 227 -8.35 18.26 23.90
CA VAL A 227 -7.49 19.39 24.28
C VAL A 227 -8.19 20.73 24.11
N LEU A 228 -8.85 21.01 22.97
CA LEU A 228 -9.22 22.40 22.65
C LEU A 228 -10.47 22.88 23.39
N ARG A 229 -11.52 22.05 23.47
CA ARG A 229 -12.83 22.43 24.01
C ARG A 229 -12.76 22.85 25.48
N HIS A 230 -11.83 22.28 26.24
CA HIS A 230 -11.67 22.57 27.66
C HIS A 230 -10.62 23.66 27.94
N ASN A 231 -9.68 23.90 27.00
CA ASN A 231 -8.50 24.74 27.27
C ASN A 231 -8.34 25.98 26.35
N ILE A 232 -8.89 26.01 25.13
CA ILE A 232 -8.70 27.12 24.16
C ILE A 232 -9.82 28.18 24.17
N ALA A 233 -11.00 27.97 24.72
CA ALA A 233 -12.01 29.03 24.62
C ALA A 233 -13.15 28.91 25.62
N GLN A 234 -13.62 30.06 26.10
CA GLN A 234 -14.96 30.17 26.68
C GLN A 234 -16.02 29.81 25.61
N HIS A 235 -15.79 30.22 24.35
CA HIS A 235 -16.68 29.94 23.22
C HIS A 235 -16.37 28.62 22.51
N LYS A 236 -17.38 27.78 22.39
CA LYS A 236 -17.35 26.53 21.63
C LYS A 236 -17.72 26.82 20.16
N PRO A 237 -17.21 26.05 19.18
CA PRO A 237 -17.73 26.13 17.82
C PRO A 237 -19.23 25.87 17.80
N ALA A 238 -19.95 26.50 16.88
CA ALA A 238 -21.37 26.27 16.69
C ALA A 238 -21.63 24.78 16.41
N SER A 239 -22.65 24.21 17.05
CA SER A 239 -23.02 22.80 16.88
C SER A 239 -23.35 22.47 15.43
N GLN A 240 -24.07 23.36 14.74
CA GLN A 240 -24.38 23.25 13.32
C GLN A 240 -23.11 23.16 12.46
N TRP A 241 -22.08 23.97 12.76
CA TRP A 241 -20.81 23.91 12.04
C TRP A 241 -20.10 22.58 12.27
N LEU A 242 -20.06 22.09 13.52
CA LEU A 242 -19.48 20.78 13.85
C LEU A 242 -20.21 19.65 13.11
N ILE A 243 -21.54 19.68 13.06
CA ILE A 243 -22.34 18.68 12.35
C ILE A 243 -22.06 18.73 10.84
N ILE A 244 -22.09 19.90 10.22
CA ILE A 244 -21.91 20.04 8.76
C ILE A 244 -20.49 19.69 8.33
N PHE A 245 -19.46 20.19 9.01
CA PHE A 245 -18.08 20.06 8.55
C PHE A 245 -17.33 18.89 9.16
N LEU A 246 -17.75 18.39 10.32
CA LEU A 246 -17.08 17.25 10.97
C LEU A 246 -17.98 16.03 11.09
N GLY A 247 -19.28 16.18 11.31
CA GLY A 247 -20.23 15.07 11.41
C GLY A 247 -20.57 14.46 10.05
N LEU A 248 -21.07 15.28 9.12
CA LEU A 248 -21.56 14.86 7.82
C LEU A 248 -20.49 14.13 6.98
N PRO A 249 -19.22 14.57 6.89
CA PRO A 249 -18.21 13.81 6.14
C PRO A 249 -17.99 12.39 6.68
N ASN A 250 -18.04 12.21 8.00
CA ASN A 250 -17.93 10.88 8.61
C ASN A 250 -19.17 10.03 8.30
N ILE A 251 -20.38 10.61 8.31
CA ILE A 251 -21.61 9.92 7.92
C ILE A 251 -21.56 9.52 6.43
N LEU A 252 -21.09 10.41 5.56
CA LEU A 252 -20.93 10.12 4.14
C LEU A 252 -19.90 9.01 3.88
N LEU A 253 -18.80 8.97 4.64
CA LEU A 253 -17.82 7.88 4.57
C LEU A 253 -18.44 6.54 4.97
N ILE A 254 -19.26 6.50 6.03
CA ILE A 254 -20.01 5.30 6.41
C ILE A 254 -20.99 4.91 5.30
N GLY A 255 -21.74 5.88 4.77
CA GLY A 255 -22.66 5.66 3.64
C GLY A 255 -21.97 5.09 2.40
N TYR A 256 -20.77 5.56 2.08
CA TYR A 256 -19.94 5.01 1.01
C TYR A 256 -19.64 3.52 1.22
N PHE A 257 -19.25 3.11 2.43
CA PHE A 257 -19.00 1.71 2.73
C PHE A 257 -20.25 0.84 2.69
N VAL A 258 -21.41 1.37 3.11
CA VAL A 258 -22.70 0.69 2.99
C VAL A 258 -23.07 0.46 1.53
N ILE A 259 -22.89 1.48 0.67
CA ILE A 259 -23.18 1.38 -0.77
C ILE A 259 -22.24 0.39 -1.47
N HIS A 260 -20.97 0.33 -1.07
CA HIS A 260 -19.95 -0.53 -1.68
C HIS A 260 -19.69 -1.84 -0.92
N TRP A 261 -20.64 -2.26 -0.07
CA TRP A 261 -20.48 -3.43 0.81
C TRP A 261 -20.13 -4.72 0.04
N ASP A 262 -20.83 -4.98 -1.07
CA ASP A 262 -20.57 -6.16 -1.90
C ASP A 262 -19.16 -6.17 -2.50
N THR A 263 -18.65 -5.02 -2.93
CA THR A 263 -17.28 -4.89 -3.45
C THR A 263 -16.25 -5.23 -2.36
N ILE A 264 -16.49 -4.78 -1.13
CA ILE A 264 -15.59 -5.06 0.01
C ILE A 264 -15.59 -6.55 0.32
N LEU A 265 -16.77 -7.19 0.37
CA LEU A 265 -16.90 -8.63 0.61
C LEU A 265 -16.24 -9.45 -0.51
N ASN A 266 -16.43 -9.04 -1.77
CA ASN A 266 -15.77 -9.68 -2.91
C ASN A 266 -14.24 -9.59 -2.83
N GLY A 267 -13.70 -8.53 -2.21
CA GLY A 267 -12.26 -8.40 -1.95
C GLY A 267 -11.66 -9.49 -1.06
N TYR A 268 -12.45 -10.23 -0.28
CA TYR A 268 -11.97 -11.37 0.52
C TYR A 268 -11.87 -12.68 -0.28
N GLN A 269 -12.29 -12.69 -1.55
CA GLN A 269 -12.19 -13.88 -2.39
C GLN A 269 -10.73 -14.23 -2.73
N ILE A 270 -9.84 -13.24 -2.73
CA ILE A 270 -8.40 -13.40 -3.00
C ILE A 270 -7.55 -13.52 -1.72
N ARG A 271 -8.18 -13.55 -0.54
CA ARG A 271 -7.49 -13.61 0.76
C ARG A 271 -7.60 -15.01 1.37
N SER A 272 -6.60 -15.38 2.16
CA SER A 272 -6.57 -16.61 2.96
C SER A 272 -7.45 -16.55 4.21
N PHE A 273 -8.00 -15.38 4.54
CA PHE A 273 -8.83 -15.13 5.71
C PHE A 273 -10.16 -14.47 5.31
N THR A 274 -11.15 -14.60 6.18
CA THR A 274 -12.47 -13.97 6.08
C THR A 274 -12.49 -12.58 6.73
N MET A 275 -13.57 -11.82 6.47
CA MET A 275 -13.79 -10.51 7.12
C MET A 275 -13.85 -10.62 8.64
N THR A 276 -14.56 -11.62 9.16
CA THR A 276 -14.69 -11.84 10.61
C THR A 276 -13.35 -12.16 11.24
N GLU A 277 -12.59 -13.07 10.63
CA GLU A 277 -11.24 -13.40 11.09
C GLU A 277 -10.35 -12.16 11.08
N ARG A 278 -10.43 -11.35 10.02
CA ARG A 278 -9.68 -10.09 9.95
C ARG A 278 -10.03 -9.16 11.11
N ILE A 279 -11.30 -8.83 11.33
CA ILE A 279 -11.70 -7.90 12.41
C ILE A 279 -11.19 -8.37 13.78
N LEU A 280 -11.32 -9.67 14.06
CA LEU A 280 -10.80 -10.27 15.29
C LEU A 280 -9.27 -10.18 15.35
N THR A 281 -8.58 -10.46 14.25
CA THR A 281 -7.12 -10.41 14.14
C THR A 281 -6.59 -8.99 14.33
N GLU A 282 -7.26 -7.98 13.76
CA GLU A 282 -6.84 -6.58 13.84
C GLU A 282 -6.80 -6.05 15.27
N SER A 283 -7.64 -6.58 16.17
CA SER A 283 -7.53 -6.26 17.60
C SER A 283 -6.15 -6.60 18.17
N ARG A 284 -5.62 -7.79 17.83
CA ARG A 284 -4.27 -8.23 18.23
C ARG A 284 -3.18 -7.48 17.49
N VAL A 285 -3.39 -7.12 16.22
CA VAL A 285 -2.44 -6.33 15.43
C VAL A 285 -2.27 -4.94 16.04
N ILE A 286 -3.36 -4.25 16.36
CA ILE A 286 -3.32 -2.92 17.00
C ILE A 286 -2.65 -3.00 18.38
N PHE A 287 -2.95 -4.04 19.17
CA PHE A 287 -2.26 -4.31 20.42
C PHE A 287 -0.75 -4.49 20.22
N GLN A 288 -0.34 -5.26 19.20
CA GLN A 288 1.06 -5.47 18.87
C GLN A 288 1.75 -4.20 18.35
N TYR A 289 1.07 -3.36 17.58
CA TYR A 289 1.58 -2.05 17.17
C TYR A 289 1.89 -1.19 18.40
N LEU A 290 0.98 -1.08 19.37
CA LEU A 290 1.24 -0.34 20.60
C LEU A 290 2.42 -0.91 21.38
N HIS A 291 2.49 -2.24 21.50
CA HIS A 291 3.62 -2.89 22.14
C HIS A 291 4.95 -2.53 21.47
N HIS A 292 5.04 -2.55 20.14
CA HIS A 292 6.27 -2.21 19.42
C HIS A 292 6.59 -0.71 19.35
N LEU A 293 5.57 0.16 19.39
CA LEU A 293 5.78 1.61 19.48
C LEU A 293 6.27 2.05 20.87
N LEU A 294 5.89 1.31 21.93
CA LEU A 294 6.32 1.60 23.29
C LEU A 294 7.63 0.89 23.66
N ILE A 295 7.86 -0.31 23.12
CA ILE A 295 9.04 -1.14 23.34
C ILE A 295 9.71 -1.37 21.98
N PRO A 296 10.64 -0.49 21.58
CA PRO A 296 11.31 -0.61 20.30
C PRO A 296 12.26 -1.80 20.34
N LYS A 297 12.15 -2.65 19.33
CA LYS A 297 13.01 -3.83 19.16
C LYS A 297 14.01 -3.59 18.02
N PRO A 298 15.23 -4.15 18.11
CA PRO A 298 16.18 -4.12 17.01
C PRO A 298 15.66 -4.81 15.75
N ASP A 299 14.81 -5.82 15.95
CA ASP A 299 14.24 -6.63 14.88
C ASP A 299 12.87 -6.09 14.45
N ALA A 300 12.85 -5.03 13.64
CA ALA A 300 11.61 -4.57 13.00
C ALA A 300 10.98 -5.74 12.23
N GLN A 301 9.67 -5.95 12.37
CA GLN A 301 8.97 -7.09 11.75
C GLN A 301 9.12 -7.08 10.22
N GLY A 302 9.32 -5.90 9.63
CA GLY A 302 9.57 -5.74 8.21
C GLY A 302 8.26 -5.77 7.42
N ILE A 303 8.35 -6.05 6.12
CA ILE A 303 7.20 -5.98 5.21
C ILE A 303 6.50 -7.33 4.99
N PHE A 304 7.16 -8.44 5.32
CA PHE A 304 6.64 -9.80 5.16
C PHE A 304 6.12 -10.34 6.48
N ASN A 305 4.82 -10.23 6.69
CA ASN A 305 4.14 -10.61 7.94
C ASN A 305 2.96 -11.56 7.70
N GLU A 306 3.01 -12.35 6.63
CA GLU A 306 1.95 -13.28 6.25
C GLU A 306 1.74 -14.40 7.29
N ASN A 307 2.75 -14.63 8.15
CA ASN A 307 2.69 -15.63 9.23
C ASN A 307 1.86 -15.19 10.44
N PHE A 308 1.26 -13.98 10.42
CA PHE A 308 0.36 -13.57 11.48
C PHE A 308 -0.90 -14.44 11.46
N ILE A 309 -0.96 -15.41 12.37
CA ILE A 309 -2.06 -16.38 12.45
C ILE A 309 -3.38 -15.63 12.62
N PRO A 310 -4.38 -15.77 11.71
CA PRO A 310 -5.69 -15.15 11.87
C PRO A 310 -6.44 -15.67 13.10
N SER A 311 -7.24 -14.81 13.73
CA SER A 311 -8.14 -15.18 14.83
C SER A 311 -9.38 -15.86 14.26
N SER A 312 -9.54 -17.16 14.50
CA SER A 312 -10.76 -17.89 14.10
C SER A 312 -11.92 -17.71 15.09
N GLY A 313 -11.64 -17.18 16.29
CA GLY A 313 -12.66 -16.89 17.30
C GLY A 313 -12.16 -15.98 18.41
N LEU A 314 -13.03 -15.64 19.35
CA LEU A 314 -12.72 -14.71 20.46
C LEU A 314 -11.61 -15.23 21.39
N ILE A 315 -11.50 -16.55 21.55
CA ILE A 315 -10.49 -17.19 22.41
C ILE A 315 -9.51 -18.06 21.61
N SER A 316 -9.54 -17.96 20.28
CA SER A 316 -8.69 -18.73 19.37
C SER A 316 -7.93 -17.78 18.45
N PRO A 317 -6.76 -17.26 18.88
CA PRO A 317 -6.09 -17.50 20.16
C PRO A 317 -6.66 -16.65 21.32
N PRO A 318 -6.37 -16.99 22.61
CA PRO A 318 -6.89 -16.27 23.78
C PRO A 318 -6.46 -14.81 23.84
N SER A 319 -5.34 -14.48 23.19
CA SER A 319 -4.87 -13.10 23.04
C SER A 319 -5.85 -12.20 22.28
N THR A 320 -6.79 -12.77 21.52
CA THR A 320 -7.85 -12.01 20.82
C THR A 320 -8.78 -11.33 21.82
N LEU A 321 -9.35 -12.07 22.77
CA LEU A 321 -10.22 -11.51 23.80
C LEU A 321 -9.47 -10.47 24.66
N ILE A 322 -8.22 -10.76 25.03
CA ILE A 322 -7.39 -9.82 25.80
C ILE A 322 -7.18 -8.51 25.03
N ALA A 323 -6.87 -8.60 23.73
CA ALA A 323 -6.68 -7.42 22.88
C ALA A 323 -7.98 -6.62 22.72
N ILE A 324 -9.12 -7.28 22.51
CA ILE A 324 -10.44 -6.63 22.44
C ILE A 324 -10.75 -5.89 23.74
N LEU A 325 -10.60 -6.55 24.89
CA LEU A 325 -10.83 -5.94 26.21
C LEU A 325 -9.89 -4.76 26.46
N PHE A 326 -8.61 -4.91 26.12
CA PHE A 326 -7.63 -3.83 26.23
C PHE A 326 -8.03 -2.60 25.39
N ILE A 327 -8.45 -2.80 24.14
CA ILE A 327 -8.89 -1.71 23.26
C ILE A 327 -10.15 -1.05 23.83
N ALA A 328 -11.14 -1.84 24.25
CA ALA A 328 -12.38 -1.32 24.82
C ALA A 328 -12.11 -0.47 26.07
N VAL A 329 -11.33 -1.00 27.02
CA VAL A 329 -10.93 -0.28 28.24
C VAL A 329 -10.13 0.98 27.91
N SER A 330 -9.20 0.91 26.95
CA SER A 330 -8.40 2.07 26.55
C SER A 330 -9.27 3.17 25.94
N VAL A 331 -10.17 2.85 25.00
CA VAL A 331 -11.04 3.84 24.36
C VAL A 331 -12.04 4.43 25.34
N ILE A 332 -12.72 3.60 26.14
CA ILE A 332 -13.68 4.07 27.16
C ILE A 332 -12.96 4.90 28.23
N GLY A 333 -11.83 4.41 28.73
CA GLY A 333 -11.01 5.10 29.72
C GLY A 333 -10.49 6.44 29.19
N GLY A 334 -9.94 6.46 27.98
CA GLY A 334 -9.49 7.68 27.29
C GLY A 334 -10.62 8.69 27.10
N TRP A 335 -11.85 8.24 26.78
CA TRP A 335 -13.00 9.13 26.72
C TRP A 335 -13.37 9.67 28.10
N TRP A 336 -13.42 8.84 29.14
CA TRP A 336 -13.80 9.25 30.50
C TRP A 336 -12.80 10.23 31.11
N VAL A 337 -11.50 10.02 30.92
CA VAL A 337 -10.47 10.88 31.50
C VAL A 337 -10.16 12.14 30.67
N ARG A 338 -10.87 12.40 29.56
CA ARG A 338 -10.60 13.51 28.63
C ARG A 338 -10.55 14.90 29.24
N VAL A 339 -11.25 15.13 30.35
CA VAL A 339 -11.19 16.43 31.06
C VAL A 339 -10.02 16.49 32.04
N ARG A 340 -9.74 15.39 32.76
CA ARG A 340 -8.69 15.33 33.80
C ARG A 340 -7.29 15.12 33.23
N TYR A 341 -7.18 14.28 32.20
CA TYR A 341 -5.93 13.90 31.52
C TYR A 341 -6.08 14.05 30.00
N PRO A 342 -6.25 15.28 29.48
CA PRO A 342 -6.57 15.53 28.07
C PRO A 342 -5.46 15.07 27.12
N LEU A 343 -4.17 15.20 27.50
CA LEU A 343 -3.06 14.74 26.65
C LEU A 343 -3.05 13.21 26.50
N LEU A 344 -3.29 12.48 27.59
CA LEU A 344 -3.40 11.01 27.56
C LEU A 344 -4.59 10.57 26.69
N SER A 345 -5.71 11.27 26.85
CA SER A 345 -6.92 11.00 26.09
C SER A 345 -6.75 11.29 24.60
N LEU A 346 -6.04 12.38 24.27
CA LEU A 346 -5.64 12.69 22.90
C LEU A 346 -4.80 11.55 22.30
N ALA A 347 -3.73 11.13 22.99
CA ALA A 347 -2.85 10.07 22.49
C ALA A 347 -3.63 8.76 22.21
N ILE A 348 -4.47 8.34 23.15
CA ILE A 348 -5.28 7.11 23.04
C ILE A 348 -6.31 7.23 21.91
N LEU A 349 -7.18 8.23 21.96
CA LEU A 349 -8.31 8.34 21.03
C LEU A 349 -7.83 8.65 19.61
N PHE A 350 -6.76 9.42 19.45
CA PHE A 350 -6.20 9.72 18.13
C PHE A 350 -5.58 8.48 17.50
N PHE A 351 -4.85 7.68 18.29
CA PHE A 351 -4.27 6.43 17.81
C PHE A 351 -5.34 5.46 17.31
N PHE A 352 -6.39 5.21 18.10
CA PHE A 352 -7.46 4.30 17.67
C PHE A 352 -8.31 4.87 16.52
N ALA A 353 -8.62 6.18 16.54
CA ALA A 353 -9.34 6.82 15.45
C ALA A 353 -8.58 6.73 14.12
N GLY A 354 -7.25 6.92 14.14
CA GLY A 354 -6.40 6.82 12.96
C GLY A 354 -6.31 5.42 12.34
N HIS A 355 -6.62 4.37 13.11
CA HIS A 355 -6.59 2.98 12.66
C HIS A 355 -7.95 2.46 12.12
N LEU A 356 -9.02 3.24 12.21
CA LEU A 356 -10.37 2.78 11.85
C LEU A 356 -10.53 2.36 10.38
N LEU A 357 -9.77 2.97 9.45
CA LEU A 357 -9.87 2.63 8.04
C LEU A 357 -9.05 1.39 7.68
N GLU A 358 -7.79 1.32 8.14
CA GLU A 358 -6.85 0.30 7.68
C GLU A 358 -6.86 -0.98 8.55
N SER A 359 -7.35 -0.90 9.79
CA SER A 359 -7.28 -1.99 10.78
C SER A 359 -8.69 -2.46 11.20
N THR A 360 -9.60 -2.61 10.22
CA THR A 360 -10.99 -3.05 10.41
C THR A 360 -11.44 -4.05 9.34
N PHE A 361 -12.56 -3.79 8.65
CA PHE A 361 -13.26 -4.71 7.76
C PHE A 361 -12.87 -4.59 6.28
N ILE A 362 -11.98 -3.66 5.92
CA ILE A 362 -11.48 -3.53 4.55
C ILE A 362 -10.49 -4.67 4.26
N SER A 363 -10.63 -5.36 3.10
CA SER A 363 -9.80 -6.51 2.68
C SER A 363 -8.35 -6.14 2.32
N LEU A 364 -7.62 -5.59 3.28
CA LEU A 364 -6.20 -5.31 3.23
C LEU A 364 -5.41 -6.44 3.89
N GLU A 365 -4.10 -6.52 3.63
CA GLU A 365 -3.21 -7.42 4.36
C GLU A 365 -3.33 -7.22 5.89
N ILE A 366 -3.02 -8.25 6.67
CA ILE A 366 -3.18 -8.20 8.13
C ILE A 366 -2.26 -7.13 8.75
N TYR A 367 -0.96 -7.19 8.49
CA TYR A 367 0.00 -6.38 9.23
C TYR A 367 0.91 -5.57 8.29
N PHE A 368 1.02 -4.26 8.55
CA PHE A 368 2.00 -3.37 7.95
C PHE A 368 2.37 -2.22 8.88
N GLU A 369 3.67 -2.03 9.12
CA GLU A 369 4.20 -1.02 10.05
C GLU A 369 3.81 0.42 9.66
N HIS A 370 3.82 0.73 8.35
CA HIS A 370 3.56 2.07 7.81
C HIS A 370 2.15 2.62 8.13
N ARG A 371 1.20 1.75 8.54
CA ARG A 371 -0.14 2.17 9.02
C ARG A 371 -0.08 3.02 10.28
N ASN A 372 0.99 2.92 11.05
CA ASN A 372 1.16 3.65 12.30
C ASN A 372 1.69 5.09 12.12
N TYR A 373 2.07 5.48 10.90
CA TYR A 373 2.73 6.76 10.65
C TYR A 373 1.92 7.97 11.18
N LEU A 374 0.66 8.12 10.73
CA LEU A 374 -0.25 9.16 11.23
C LEU A 374 -0.80 8.86 12.64
N PRO A 375 -1.31 7.65 12.97
CA PRO A 375 -1.90 7.37 14.28
C PRO A 375 -0.96 7.59 15.48
N SER A 376 0.34 7.41 15.30
CA SER A 376 1.33 7.48 16.39
C SER A 376 1.81 8.89 16.74
N ILE A 377 1.42 9.95 15.99
CA ILE A 377 2.03 11.29 16.11
C ILE A 377 1.91 11.92 17.51
N PHE A 378 0.91 11.52 18.31
CA PHE A 378 0.71 12.01 19.67
C PHE A 378 1.05 10.97 20.76
N LEU A 379 1.49 9.78 20.40
CA LEU A 379 1.66 8.66 21.34
C LEU A 379 2.62 9.02 22.48
N PHE A 380 3.72 9.69 22.18
CA PHE A 380 4.74 10.08 23.17
C PHE A 380 4.41 11.38 23.92
N LEU A 381 3.40 12.14 23.50
CA LEU A 381 3.09 13.47 24.05
C LEU A 381 2.77 13.46 25.55
N PRO A 382 1.99 12.51 26.11
CA PRO A 382 1.71 12.48 27.55
C PRO A 382 2.99 12.22 28.35
N LEU A 383 3.85 11.31 27.88
CA LEU A 383 5.08 10.92 28.54
C LEU A 383 6.08 12.08 28.58
N THR A 384 6.32 12.72 27.44
CA THR A 384 7.26 13.85 27.33
C THR A 384 6.78 15.05 28.14
N SER A 385 5.47 15.33 28.12
CA SER A 385 4.85 16.38 28.93
C SER A 385 5.02 16.09 30.42
N TRP A 386 4.79 14.85 30.86
CA TRP A 386 5.01 14.45 32.25
C TRP A 386 6.48 14.57 32.67
N LEU A 387 7.41 14.02 31.88
CA LEU A 387 8.85 14.07 32.15
C LEU A 387 9.34 15.52 32.33
N ILE A 388 9.01 16.40 31.38
CA ILE A 388 9.47 17.79 31.38
C ILE A 388 8.86 18.60 32.52
N ARG A 389 7.63 18.29 32.95
CA ARG A 389 6.92 19.02 34.01
C ARG A 389 7.28 18.54 35.42
N LYS A 390 7.65 17.26 35.58
CA LYS A 390 7.91 16.63 36.88
C LYS A 390 9.18 17.17 37.57
N PHE A 391 10.21 17.53 36.81
CA PHE A 391 11.50 17.94 37.37
C PHE A 391 11.64 19.48 37.47
N GLU A 392 11.97 19.99 38.66
CA GLU A 392 12.14 21.43 38.95
C GLU A 392 13.37 22.05 38.25
N LYS A 393 14.43 21.26 38.05
CA LYS A 393 15.57 21.56 37.17
C LYS A 393 15.43 20.75 35.86
N PRO A 394 14.45 21.09 34.99
CA PRO A 394 14.02 20.23 33.91
C PRO A 394 15.13 19.94 32.92
N ILE A 395 16.05 20.89 32.69
CA ILE A 395 17.08 20.74 31.65
C ILE A 395 18.04 19.60 32.00
N CYS A 396 18.58 19.52 33.22
CA CYS A 396 19.58 18.49 33.54
C CYS A 396 18.96 17.08 33.62
N MET A 397 17.86 16.93 34.37
CA MET A 397 17.25 15.61 34.58
C MET A 397 16.50 15.10 33.34
N THR A 398 15.82 15.98 32.60
CA THR A 398 15.17 15.57 31.33
C THR A 398 16.23 15.21 30.30
N SER A 399 17.35 15.93 30.21
CA SER A 399 18.43 15.55 29.30
C SER A 399 19.06 14.19 29.66
N ILE A 400 19.24 13.89 30.95
CA ILE A 400 19.78 12.58 31.40
C ILE A 400 18.87 11.42 30.95
N ILE A 401 17.56 11.59 30.94
CA ILE A 401 16.61 10.54 30.52
C ILE A 401 16.42 10.55 29.00
N SER A 402 16.20 11.72 28.39
CA SER A 402 15.84 11.82 26.98
C SER A 402 16.99 11.53 26.02
N ILE A 403 18.24 11.89 26.36
CA ILE A 403 19.39 11.69 25.48
C ILE A 403 19.65 10.19 25.22
N PRO A 404 19.70 9.31 26.24
CA PRO A 404 19.82 7.87 26.01
C PRO A 404 18.70 7.29 25.15
N PHE A 405 17.45 7.71 25.36
CA PHE A 405 16.31 7.23 24.56
C PHE A 405 16.40 7.69 23.09
N ILE A 406 16.73 8.97 22.86
CA ILE A 406 16.96 9.49 21.50
C ILE A 406 18.15 8.77 20.86
N GLY A 407 19.23 8.56 21.61
CA GLY A 407 20.41 7.84 21.16
C GLY A 407 20.11 6.39 20.78
N LEU A 408 19.31 5.69 21.60
CA LEU A 408 18.83 4.35 21.30
C LEU A 408 18.00 4.33 20.02
N PHE A 409 17.03 5.23 19.88
CA PHE A 409 16.17 5.32 18.71
C PHE A 409 16.97 5.64 17.44
N ALA A 410 17.88 6.61 17.52
CA ALA A 410 18.80 6.95 16.45
C ALA A 410 19.69 5.76 16.05
N PHE A 411 20.21 5.01 17.03
CA PHE A 411 21.00 3.81 16.78
C PHE A 411 20.18 2.71 16.09
N LEU A 412 18.97 2.43 16.58
CA LEU A 412 18.07 1.46 15.97
C LEU A 412 17.67 1.85 14.55
N VAL A 413 17.38 3.13 14.33
CA VAL A 413 17.09 3.65 12.99
C VAL A 413 18.30 3.49 12.07
N TYR A 414 19.49 3.88 12.52
CA TYR A 414 20.72 3.75 11.73
C TYR A 414 21.02 2.28 11.36
N GLN A 415 20.88 1.35 12.31
CA GLN A 415 21.07 -0.08 12.06
C GLN A 415 20.07 -0.58 11.01
N GLN A 416 18.80 -0.22 11.16
CA GLN A 416 17.74 -0.69 10.28
C GLN A 416 17.83 -0.02 8.90
N THR A 417 18.13 1.26 8.79
CA THR A 417 18.29 1.94 7.49
C THR A 417 19.53 1.41 6.75
N THR A 418 20.61 1.06 7.45
CA THR A 418 21.77 0.39 6.86
C THR A 418 21.40 -0.98 6.27
N LEU A 419 20.54 -1.74 6.96
CA LEU A 419 19.99 -2.98 6.43
C LEU A 419 19.11 -2.73 5.20
N TRP A 420 18.21 -1.76 5.26
CA TRP A 420 17.32 -1.39 4.15
C TRP A 420 18.07 -0.81 2.95
N GLY A 421 19.26 -0.23 3.16
CA GLY A 421 20.16 0.27 2.13
C GLY A 421 20.85 -0.82 1.31
N ASN A 422 20.78 -2.10 1.74
CA ASN A 422 21.43 -3.22 1.07
C ASN A 422 20.41 -4.33 0.79
N HIS A 423 19.96 -4.42 -0.47
CA HIS A 423 18.88 -5.33 -0.86
C HIS A 423 19.17 -6.80 -0.55
N TYR A 424 20.40 -7.28 -0.80
CA TYR A 424 20.80 -8.65 -0.47
C TYR A 424 20.72 -8.96 1.01
N LYS A 425 21.29 -8.09 1.86
CA LYS A 425 21.24 -8.28 3.31
C LYS A 425 19.79 -8.24 3.81
N LEU A 426 18.98 -7.34 3.27
CA LEU A 426 17.57 -7.20 3.61
C LEU A 426 16.75 -8.44 3.22
N ALA A 427 16.89 -8.92 1.98
CA ALA A 427 16.23 -10.12 1.49
C ALA A 427 16.65 -11.37 2.28
N THR A 428 17.95 -11.51 2.55
CA THR A 428 18.48 -12.60 3.38
C THR A 428 17.90 -12.56 4.79
N TYR A 429 17.90 -11.38 5.43
CA TYR A 429 17.34 -11.19 6.77
C TYR A 429 15.85 -11.54 6.82
N TRP A 430 15.06 -11.07 5.85
CA TRP A 430 13.63 -11.38 5.80
C TRP A 430 13.33 -12.85 5.57
N ALA A 431 14.06 -13.52 4.67
CA ALA A 431 13.89 -14.94 4.42
C ALA A 431 14.30 -15.80 5.63
N GLN A 432 15.34 -15.40 6.38
CA GLN A 432 15.73 -16.07 7.62
C GLN A 432 14.72 -15.87 8.74
N LYS A 433 14.21 -14.64 8.89
CA LYS A 433 13.24 -14.28 9.92
C LYS A 433 11.87 -14.92 9.68
N ASN A 434 11.45 -15.00 8.41
CA ASN A 434 10.18 -15.55 7.98
C ASN A 434 10.39 -16.73 7.02
N PRO A 435 10.83 -17.90 7.52
CA PRO A 435 11.13 -19.07 6.68
C PRO A 435 9.90 -19.63 5.95
N TYR A 436 8.69 -19.29 6.41
CA TYR A 436 7.42 -19.72 5.83
C TYR A 436 6.75 -18.64 4.94
N SER A 437 7.33 -17.44 4.83
CA SER A 437 6.78 -16.41 3.93
C SER A 437 7.28 -16.66 2.51
N ILE A 438 6.36 -17.09 1.62
CA ILE A 438 6.63 -17.35 0.20
C ILE A 438 7.28 -16.13 -0.45
N ARG A 439 6.73 -14.93 -0.21
CA ARG A 439 7.27 -13.68 -0.79
C ARG A 439 8.67 -13.36 -0.28
N ALA A 440 8.96 -13.59 1.01
CA ALA A 440 10.30 -13.40 1.55
C ALA A 440 11.32 -14.37 0.93
N GLN A 441 10.95 -15.64 0.76
CA GLN A 441 11.81 -16.63 0.12
C GLN A 441 12.04 -16.31 -1.37
N GLN A 442 10.98 -15.99 -2.12
CA GLN A 442 11.07 -15.59 -3.52
C GLN A 442 11.93 -14.34 -3.71
N THR A 443 11.83 -13.36 -2.80
CA THR A 443 12.68 -12.16 -2.84
C THR A 443 14.16 -12.53 -2.72
N LEU A 444 14.50 -13.48 -1.84
CA LEU A 444 15.88 -13.97 -1.71
C LEU A 444 16.33 -14.78 -2.94
N VAL A 445 15.45 -15.64 -3.48
CA VAL A 445 15.73 -16.43 -4.69
C VAL A 445 16.02 -15.50 -5.87
N ALA A 446 15.17 -14.49 -6.10
CA ALA A 446 15.36 -13.49 -7.14
C ALA A 446 16.68 -12.71 -6.98
N GLU A 447 17.09 -12.40 -5.75
CA GLU A 447 18.38 -11.74 -5.50
C GLU A 447 19.57 -12.64 -5.85
N PHE A 448 19.48 -13.96 -5.62
CA PHE A 448 20.52 -14.89 -6.09
C PHE A 448 20.57 -14.97 -7.62
N GLU A 449 19.41 -14.96 -8.30
CA GLU A 449 19.33 -14.92 -9.76
C GLU A 449 19.99 -13.65 -10.32
N LEU A 450 19.66 -12.48 -9.76
CA LEU A 450 20.24 -11.19 -10.15
C LEU A 450 21.77 -11.14 -9.99
N ARG A 451 22.31 -11.91 -9.03
CA ARG A 451 23.76 -12.03 -8.79
C ARG A 451 24.45 -13.10 -9.64
N GLY A 452 23.73 -13.73 -10.58
CA GLY A 452 24.27 -14.80 -11.40
C GLY A 452 24.57 -16.07 -10.61
N ARG A 453 23.81 -16.34 -9.54
CA ARG A 453 23.93 -17.53 -8.69
C ARG A 453 22.65 -18.39 -8.73
N PRO A 454 22.25 -18.89 -9.91
CA PRO A 454 21.06 -19.74 -10.04
C PRO A 454 21.19 -21.06 -9.28
N ASP A 455 22.42 -21.52 -9.01
CA ASP A 455 22.74 -22.67 -8.16
C ASP A 455 22.23 -22.48 -6.72
N LEU A 456 22.52 -21.31 -6.13
CA LEU A 456 22.04 -20.96 -4.79
C LEU A 456 20.54 -20.68 -4.80
N ALA A 457 20.04 -20.02 -5.84
CA ALA A 457 18.61 -19.76 -6.03
C ALA A 457 17.81 -21.07 -5.99
N LEU A 458 18.24 -22.08 -6.77
CA LEU A 458 17.61 -23.40 -6.81
C LEU A 458 17.67 -24.09 -5.45
N GLN A 459 18.85 -24.11 -4.82
CA GLN A 459 19.04 -24.77 -3.53
C GLN A 459 18.13 -24.17 -2.44
N TYR A 460 18.03 -22.85 -2.35
CA TYR A 460 17.15 -22.19 -1.37
C TYR A 460 15.67 -22.40 -1.69
N LEU A 461 15.31 -22.39 -2.97
CA LEU A 461 13.95 -22.64 -3.41
C LEU A 461 13.51 -24.07 -3.08
N GLU A 462 14.35 -25.07 -3.32
CA GLU A 462 14.09 -26.47 -2.98
C GLU A 462 13.93 -26.68 -1.47
N ARG A 463 14.79 -26.04 -0.65
CA ARG A 463 14.60 -26.04 0.81
C ARG A 463 13.27 -25.42 1.22
N THR A 464 12.82 -24.39 0.51
CA THR A 464 11.53 -23.74 0.78
C THR A 464 10.37 -24.65 0.38
N ILE A 465 10.43 -25.30 -0.78
CA ILE A 465 9.44 -26.27 -1.23
C ILE A 465 9.32 -27.42 -0.23
N ASN A 466 10.44 -27.90 0.33
CA ASN A 466 10.39 -28.93 1.37
C ASN A 466 9.70 -28.47 2.66
N ARG A 467 9.71 -27.17 2.98
CA ARG A 467 9.00 -26.60 4.13
C ARG A 467 7.53 -26.30 3.83
N ILE A 468 7.23 -25.94 2.58
CA ILE A 468 5.89 -25.54 2.12
C ILE A 468 5.54 -26.38 0.88
N PRO A 469 5.35 -27.70 1.03
CA PRO A 469 5.22 -28.60 -0.10
C PRO A 469 3.99 -28.29 -0.96
N ASP A 470 2.89 -27.84 -0.36
CA ASP A 470 1.59 -27.65 -1.04
C ASP A 470 1.46 -26.29 -1.75
N ASN A 471 2.57 -25.59 -1.97
CA ASN A 471 2.54 -24.30 -2.66
C ASN A 471 2.94 -24.42 -4.14
N PHE A 472 1.94 -24.23 -5.01
CA PHE A 472 2.11 -24.28 -6.45
C PHE A 472 3.11 -23.24 -6.98
N GLU A 473 3.06 -22.01 -6.46
CA GLU A 473 3.85 -20.89 -6.96
C GLU A 473 5.37 -21.12 -6.80
N LEU A 474 5.78 -21.68 -5.66
CA LEU A 474 7.17 -22.07 -5.42
C LEU A 474 7.62 -23.18 -6.38
N ARG A 475 6.77 -24.19 -6.63
CA ARG A 475 7.08 -25.25 -7.60
C ARG A 475 7.17 -24.71 -9.02
N LEU A 476 6.30 -23.77 -9.39
CA LEU A 476 6.34 -23.09 -10.69
C LEU A 476 7.61 -22.27 -10.84
N HIS A 477 8.03 -21.50 -9.82
CA HIS A 477 9.30 -20.78 -9.84
C HIS A 477 10.49 -21.75 -10.01
N ARG A 478 10.44 -22.94 -9.39
CA ARG A 478 11.47 -23.97 -9.61
C ARG A 478 11.51 -24.41 -11.06
N MET A 479 10.35 -24.64 -11.69
CA MET A 479 10.30 -25.00 -13.11
C MET A 479 10.85 -23.90 -14.01
N ILE A 480 10.53 -22.64 -13.73
CA ILE A 480 11.07 -21.48 -14.45
C ILE A 480 12.60 -21.45 -14.34
N LEU A 481 13.14 -21.59 -13.13
CA LEU A 481 14.59 -21.56 -12.89
C LEU A 481 15.30 -22.72 -13.60
N LEU A 482 14.72 -23.93 -13.52
CA LEU A 482 15.26 -25.10 -14.23
C LEU A 482 15.20 -24.92 -15.74
N CYS A 483 14.12 -24.33 -16.27
CA CYS A 483 13.99 -24.03 -17.69
C CYS A 483 15.07 -23.06 -18.17
N GLN A 484 15.35 -22.02 -17.37
CA GLN A 484 16.23 -20.94 -17.76
C GLN A 484 17.72 -21.28 -17.65
N TYR A 485 18.11 -22.04 -16.62
CA TYR A 485 19.51 -22.22 -16.25
C TYR A 485 19.97 -23.69 -16.21
N PHE A 486 19.04 -24.65 -16.22
CA PHE A 486 19.34 -26.07 -16.03
C PHE A 486 18.54 -26.92 -17.02
N SER A 487 18.29 -28.18 -16.68
CA SER A 487 17.44 -29.10 -17.46
C SER A 487 16.29 -29.60 -16.61
N ILE A 488 15.11 -29.73 -17.19
CA ILE A 488 13.94 -30.36 -16.56
C ILE A 488 13.88 -31.82 -17.01
N SER A 489 13.81 -32.75 -16.06
CA SER A 489 13.54 -34.17 -16.36
C SER A 489 12.04 -34.42 -16.59
N SER A 490 11.71 -35.47 -17.35
CA SER A 490 10.31 -35.84 -17.61
C SER A 490 9.53 -36.16 -16.33
N ASP A 491 10.18 -36.77 -15.34
CA ASP A 491 9.58 -37.10 -14.05
C ASP A 491 9.28 -35.85 -13.22
N GLU A 492 10.18 -34.87 -13.20
CA GLU A 492 9.96 -33.60 -12.51
C GLU A 492 8.78 -32.83 -13.09
N PHE A 493 8.67 -32.77 -14.42
CA PHE A 493 7.53 -32.12 -15.06
C PHE A 493 6.23 -32.88 -14.81
N PHE A 494 6.28 -34.21 -14.74
CA PHE A 494 5.12 -35.04 -14.40
C PHE A 494 4.61 -34.77 -12.98
N GLU A 495 5.50 -34.71 -11.98
CA GLU A 495 5.13 -34.38 -10.61
C GLU A 495 4.63 -32.94 -10.47
N PHE A 496 5.23 -31.98 -11.19
CA PHE A 496 4.73 -30.61 -11.22
C PHE A 496 3.31 -30.53 -11.80
N LYS A 497 3.04 -31.27 -12.88
CA LYS A 497 1.69 -31.35 -13.46
C LYS A 497 0.65 -31.92 -12.48
N LYS A 498 1.03 -32.86 -11.61
CA LYS A 498 0.13 -33.39 -10.59
C LYS A 498 -0.34 -32.29 -9.64
N SER A 499 0.57 -31.38 -9.27
CA SER A 499 0.28 -30.29 -8.34
C SER A 499 -0.70 -29.26 -8.94
N ALA A 500 -0.67 -29.02 -10.25
CA ALA A 500 -1.66 -28.19 -10.95
C ALA A 500 -3.12 -28.69 -10.80
N ARG A 501 -3.33 -29.99 -10.49
CA ARG A 501 -4.67 -30.55 -10.24
C ARG A 501 -5.21 -30.28 -8.85
N GLN A 502 -4.33 -30.07 -7.88
CA GLN A 502 -4.65 -30.17 -6.45
C GLN A 502 -4.39 -28.85 -5.71
N ASP A 503 -3.38 -28.10 -6.12
CA ASP A 503 -2.95 -26.91 -5.38
C ASP A 503 -3.85 -25.70 -5.68
N PHE A 504 -3.82 -24.71 -4.80
CA PHE A 504 -4.50 -23.44 -5.01
C PHE A 504 -3.79 -22.60 -6.09
N TYR A 505 -4.59 -21.95 -6.93
CA TYR A 505 -4.14 -21.06 -8.01
C TYR A 505 -4.75 -19.68 -7.79
N ASN A 506 -3.96 -18.62 -7.95
CA ASN A 506 -4.41 -17.24 -7.79
C ASN A 506 -3.99 -16.36 -8.99
N PHE A 507 -4.39 -15.08 -8.99
CA PHE A 507 -4.04 -14.16 -10.08
C PHE A 507 -2.53 -13.89 -10.21
N GLN A 508 -1.77 -13.88 -9.11
CA GLN A 508 -0.31 -13.71 -9.14
C GLN A 508 0.36 -14.92 -9.80
N THR A 509 -0.16 -16.12 -9.53
CA THR A 509 0.28 -17.36 -10.18
C THR A 509 0.09 -17.32 -11.69
N TYR A 510 -0.96 -16.66 -12.21
CA TYR A 510 -1.19 -16.54 -13.65
C TYR A 510 -0.02 -15.87 -14.38
N SER A 511 0.47 -14.74 -13.88
CA SER A 511 1.54 -13.99 -14.55
C SER A 511 2.83 -14.79 -14.62
N LEU A 512 3.18 -15.49 -13.54
CA LEU A 512 4.31 -16.42 -13.54
C LEU A 512 4.08 -17.60 -14.49
N LEU A 513 2.85 -18.11 -14.54
CA LEU A 513 2.49 -19.24 -15.39
C LEU A 513 2.58 -18.86 -16.87
N GLU A 514 2.04 -17.71 -17.26
CA GLU A 514 2.14 -17.15 -18.60
C GLU A 514 3.61 -16.96 -19.01
N GLY A 515 4.44 -16.39 -18.13
CA GLY A 515 5.88 -16.27 -18.34
C GLY A 515 6.56 -17.63 -18.60
N PHE A 516 6.23 -18.64 -17.79
CA PHE A 516 6.75 -20.00 -17.98
C PHE A 516 6.29 -20.63 -19.31
N ILE A 517 5.03 -20.46 -19.70
CA ILE A 517 4.52 -20.96 -20.98
C ILE A 517 5.24 -20.27 -22.15
N ASN A 518 5.43 -18.95 -22.08
CA ASN A 518 6.16 -18.21 -23.11
C ASN A 518 7.62 -18.68 -23.24
N MET A 519 8.30 -18.98 -22.14
CA MET A 519 9.65 -19.56 -22.19
C MET A 519 9.70 -20.92 -22.89
N ILE A 520 8.71 -21.78 -22.66
CA ILE A 520 8.59 -23.07 -23.35
C ILE A 520 8.34 -22.86 -24.85
N ILE A 521 7.43 -21.95 -25.18
CA ILE A 521 7.09 -21.55 -26.56
C ILE A 521 8.32 -21.02 -27.30
N ASP A 522 9.19 -20.27 -26.63
CA ASP A 522 10.40 -19.69 -27.21
C ASP A 522 11.61 -20.64 -27.21
N HIS A 523 11.39 -21.94 -26.97
CA HIS A 523 12.41 -23.00 -26.96
C HIS A 523 13.52 -22.82 -25.93
N HIS A 524 13.30 -22.05 -24.87
CA HIS A 524 14.25 -21.96 -23.76
C HIS A 524 14.25 -23.24 -22.90
N CYS A 525 13.18 -24.04 -22.98
CA CYS A 525 13.06 -25.35 -22.33
C CYS A 525 13.24 -26.50 -23.34
N SER A 526 14.44 -27.09 -23.42
CA SER A 526 14.79 -28.11 -24.42
C SER A 526 14.02 -29.45 -24.29
N ASN A 527 13.47 -29.78 -23.12
CA ASN A 527 12.87 -31.09 -22.83
C ASN A 527 11.32 -31.10 -22.72
N ILE A 528 10.64 -29.97 -22.92
CA ILE A 528 9.18 -29.88 -22.78
C ILE A 528 8.52 -29.71 -24.14
N THR A 529 7.67 -30.66 -24.52
CA THR A 529 6.91 -30.59 -25.78
C THR A 529 5.63 -29.76 -25.62
N PRO A 530 5.16 -29.05 -26.67
CA PRO A 530 3.86 -28.35 -26.65
C PRO A 530 2.69 -29.24 -26.20
N LYS A 531 2.67 -30.51 -26.63
CA LYS A 531 1.69 -31.51 -26.15
C LYS A 531 1.72 -31.71 -24.64
N SER A 532 2.90 -31.68 -24.01
CA SER A 532 3.04 -31.78 -22.55
C SER A 532 2.49 -30.54 -21.85
N VAL A 533 2.62 -29.36 -22.47
CA VAL A 533 2.03 -28.12 -21.99
C VAL A 533 0.51 -28.16 -22.04
N HIS A 534 -0.09 -28.60 -23.15
CA HIS A 534 -1.55 -28.76 -23.22
C HIS A 534 -2.08 -29.71 -22.14
N ASN A 535 -1.42 -30.85 -21.95
CA ASN A 535 -1.77 -31.80 -20.89
C ASN A 535 -1.65 -31.20 -19.47
N PHE A 536 -0.75 -30.24 -19.28
CA PHE A 536 -0.56 -29.52 -18.03
C PHE A 536 -1.65 -28.46 -17.81
N LEU A 537 -1.99 -27.69 -18.85
CA LEU A 537 -3.10 -26.74 -18.81
C LEU A 537 -4.46 -27.44 -18.59
N ASP A 538 -4.68 -28.61 -19.20
CA ASP A 538 -5.85 -29.46 -18.94
C ASP A 538 -5.93 -29.90 -17.46
N ALA A 539 -4.79 -30.06 -16.79
CA ALA A 539 -4.74 -30.41 -15.38
C ALA A 539 -5.32 -29.28 -14.51
N PHE A 540 -5.07 -28.01 -14.86
CA PHE A 540 -5.70 -26.87 -14.20
C PHE A 540 -7.20 -26.81 -14.42
N LEU A 541 -7.69 -27.11 -15.63
CA LEU A 541 -9.14 -27.12 -15.91
C LEU A 541 -9.89 -28.16 -15.06
N LYS A 542 -9.21 -29.23 -14.63
CA LYS A 542 -9.76 -30.28 -13.75
C LYS A 542 -9.59 -30.01 -12.26
N ASN A 543 -8.94 -28.90 -11.91
CA ASN A 543 -8.69 -28.55 -10.51
C ASN A 543 -9.92 -27.83 -9.91
N ASN A 544 -10.48 -28.43 -8.86
CA ASN A 544 -11.71 -27.99 -8.18
C ASN A 544 -11.45 -27.19 -6.89
N THR A 545 -10.22 -26.78 -6.59
CA THR A 545 -9.90 -26.05 -5.34
C THR A 545 -10.20 -24.55 -5.42
N ALA A 546 -10.60 -24.05 -6.59
CA ALA A 546 -11.04 -22.68 -6.79
C ALA A 546 -12.44 -22.42 -6.19
N ARG A 547 -12.64 -21.27 -5.52
CA ARG A 547 -13.98 -20.79 -5.16
C ARG A 547 -14.81 -20.56 -6.45
N ILE A 548 -16.13 -20.80 -6.41
CA ILE A 548 -17.05 -20.78 -7.58
C ILE A 548 -16.85 -19.57 -8.51
N ASN A 549 -16.70 -18.36 -7.98
CA ASN A 549 -16.50 -17.15 -8.81
C ASN A 549 -15.11 -17.05 -9.45
N TYR A 550 -14.09 -17.65 -8.83
CA TYR A 550 -12.73 -17.70 -9.35
C TYR A 550 -12.59 -18.75 -10.47
N GLU A 551 -13.48 -19.75 -10.49
CA GLU A 551 -13.49 -20.81 -11.50
C GLU A 551 -13.64 -20.27 -12.93
N LYS A 552 -14.53 -19.29 -13.16
CA LYS A 552 -14.71 -18.67 -14.49
C LYS A 552 -13.47 -17.93 -14.96
N ASN A 553 -12.87 -17.10 -14.09
CA ASN A 553 -11.67 -16.34 -14.44
C ASN A 553 -10.47 -17.27 -14.66
N LYS A 554 -10.33 -18.30 -13.83
CA LYS A 554 -9.33 -19.36 -14.02
C LYS A 554 -9.50 -20.04 -15.38
N LYS A 555 -10.72 -20.48 -15.73
CA LYS A 555 -10.98 -21.12 -17.03
C LYS A 555 -10.62 -20.18 -18.18
N ARG A 556 -11.05 -18.91 -18.12
CA ARG A 556 -10.66 -17.87 -19.10
C ARG A 556 -9.14 -17.83 -19.29
N GLN A 557 -8.40 -17.66 -18.19
CA GLN A 557 -6.93 -17.57 -18.22
C GLN A 557 -6.27 -18.83 -18.82
N ILE A 558 -6.71 -20.01 -18.42
CA ILE A 558 -6.12 -21.27 -18.91
C ILE A 558 -6.43 -21.47 -20.40
N TYR A 559 -7.64 -21.17 -20.87
CA TYR A 559 -7.96 -21.22 -22.30
C TYR A 559 -7.18 -20.20 -23.13
N HIS A 560 -6.89 -19.02 -22.58
CA HIS A 560 -5.99 -18.08 -23.23
C HIS A 560 -4.58 -18.67 -23.40
N LEU A 561 -4.03 -19.32 -22.36
CA LEU A 561 -2.73 -20.00 -22.47
C LEU A 561 -2.74 -21.14 -23.49
N HIS A 562 -3.83 -21.92 -23.59
CA HIS A 562 -3.97 -22.91 -24.68
C HIS A 562 -3.87 -22.24 -26.06
N GLY A 563 -4.53 -21.10 -26.25
CA GLY A 563 -4.47 -20.34 -27.50
C GLY A 563 -3.06 -19.90 -27.87
N LEU A 564 -2.27 -19.43 -26.89
CA LEU A 564 -0.86 -19.07 -27.10
C LEU A 564 -0.01 -20.27 -27.57
N VAL A 565 -0.20 -21.43 -26.95
CA VAL A 565 0.53 -22.66 -27.34
C VAL A 565 0.13 -23.11 -28.75
N TYR A 566 -1.17 -23.09 -29.09
CA TYR A 566 -1.65 -23.45 -30.43
C TYR A 566 -1.18 -22.49 -31.52
N ILE A 567 -1.04 -21.20 -31.20
CA ILE A 567 -0.40 -20.22 -32.12
C ILE A 567 1.00 -20.70 -32.48
N LYS A 568 1.81 -21.10 -31.48
CA LYS A 568 3.17 -21.56 -31.72
C LYS A 568 3.24 -22.86 -32.52
N GLU A 569 2.27 -23.76 -32.31
CA GLU A 569 2.12 -24.98 -33.10
C GLU A 569 1.57 -24.74 -34.52
N ASN A 570 1.29 -23.47 -34.89
CA ASN A 570 0.69 -23.08 -36.16
C ASN A 570 -0.71 -23.71 -36.40
N GLN A 571 -1.47 -23.96 -35.32
CA GLN A 571 -2.79 -24.58 -35.35
C GLN A 571 -3.89 -23.53 -35.19
N ALA A 572 -4.12 -22.73 -36.25
CA ALA A 572 -4.97 -21.55 -36.20
C ALA A 572 -6.41 -21.83 -35.69
N ILE A 573 -7.05 -22.91 -36.16
CA ILE A 573 -8.41 -23.29 -35.76
C ILE A 573 -8.50 -23.61 -34.25
N LEU A 574 -7.49 -24.28 -33.69
CA LEU A 574 -7.47 -24.64 -32.26
C LEU A 574 -7.12 -23.45 -31.38
N ALA A 575 -6.26 -22.55 -31.85
CA ALA A 575 -6.00 -21.27 -31.21
C ALA A 575 -7.27 -20.42 -31.11
N LEU A 576 -7.98 -20.26 -32.24
CA LEU A 576 -9.26 -19.57 -32.30
C LEU A 576 -10.29 -20.17 -31.33
N ARG A 577 -10.47 -21.50 -31.37
CA ARG A 577 -11.41 -22.19 -30.47
C ARG A 577 -11.09 -21.91 -29.00
N SER A 578 -9.81 -21.96 -28.63
CA SER A 578 -9.37 -21.70 -27.26
C SER A 578 -9.65 -20.25 -26.83
N PHE A 579 -9.38 -19.26 -27.69
CA PHE A 579 -9.73 -17.87 -27.39
C PHE A 579 -11.24 -17.64 -27.32
N LYS A 580 -12.04 -18.31 -28.15
CA LYS A 580 -13.51 -18.27 -28.03
C LYS A 580 -14.00 -18.81 -26.69
N GLU A 581 -13.49 -19.97 -26.26
CA GLU A 581 -13.80 -20.54 -24.94
C GLU A 581 -13.42 -19.56 -23.82
N SER A 582 -12.21 -18.97 -23.89
CA SER A 582 -11.78 -17.94 -22.95
C SER A 582 -12.81 -16.82 -22.82
N GLN A 583 -13.28 -16.28 -23.95
CA GLN A 583 -14.27 -15.19 -23.99
C GLN A 583 -15.67 -15.65 -23.56
N GLN A 584 -16.03 -16.92 -23.73
CA GLN A 584 -17.30 -17.46 -23.27
C GLN A 584 -17.40 -17.54 -21.74
N TYR A 585 -16.30 -17.91 -21.06
CA TYR A 585 -16.29 -17.98 -19.59
C TYR A 585 -16.37 -16.60 -18.93
N MET A 586 -15.63 -15.64 -19.47
CA MET A 586 -15.62 -14.27 -18.97
C MET A 586 -15.27 -13.32 -20.12
N PRO A 587 -16.29 -12.74 -20.78
CA PRO A 587 -16.09 -11.77 -21.85
C PRO A 587 -15.28 -10.57 -21.35
N ASP A 588 -14.23 -10.22 -22.08
CA ASP A 588 -13.38 -9.08 -21.79
C ASP A 588 -12.80 -8.52 -23.09
N THR A 589 -13.21 -7.30 -23.43
CA THR A 589 -12.98 -6.65 -24.71
C THR A 589 -11.49 -6.35 -24.88
N GLU A 590 -10.84 -5.91 -23.80
CA GLU A 590 -9.41 -5.57 -23.80
C GLU A 590 -8.55 -6.80 -24.08
N ALA A 591 -8.76 -7.90 -23.34
CA ALA A 591 -8.04 -9.14 -23.63
C ALA A 591 -8.47 -9.80 -24.94
N GLY A 592 -9.73 -9.62 -25.36
CA GLY A 592 -10.22 -10.08 -26.65
C GLY A 592 -9.47 -9.43 -27.80
N LEU A 593 -9.27 -8.11 -27.73
CA LEU A 593 -8.46 -7.37 -28.71
C LEU A 593 -7.00 -7.83 -28.68
N LEU A 594 -6.42 -8.09 -27.51
CA LEU A 594 -5.08 -8.68 -27.40
C LEU A 594 -5.00 -10.05 -28.09
N GLN A 595 -5.98 -10.92 -27.88
CA GLN A 595 -6.06 -12.24 -28.53
C GLN A 595 -6.16 -12.12 -30.06
N VAL A 596 -6.94 -11.16 -30.57
CA VAL A 596 -7.01 -10.84 -32.00
C VAL A 596 -5.65 -10.39 -32.53
N SER A 597 -4.96 -9.49 -31.82
CA SER A 597 -3.62 -9.03 -32.20
C SER A 597 -2.59 -10.17 -32.21
N LEU A 598 -2.67 -11.11 -31.27
CA LEU A 598 -1.79 -12.29 -31.21
C LEU A 598 -1.95 -13.20 -32.44
N LEU A 599 -3.20 -13.46 -32.86
CA LEU A 599 -3.50 -14.20 -34.10
C LEU A 599 -2.98 -13.44 -35.33
N ALA A 600 -3.23 -12.13 -35.40
CA ALA A 600 -2.80 -11.28 -36.50
C ALA A 600 -1.28 -11.27 -36.67
N ASN A 601 -0.53 -11.08 -35.58
CA ASN A 601 0.93 -11.09 -35.56
C ASN A 601 1.51 -12.44 -36.03
N SER A 602 0.74 -13.52 -35.86
CA SER A 602 1.10 -14.88 -36.28
C SER A 602 0.59 -15.22 -37.69
N ARG A 603 0.11 -14.22 -38.45
CA ARG A 603 -0.44 -14.37 -39.81
C ARG A 603 -1.70 -15.23 -39.91
N MET A 604 -2.43 -15.39 -38.81
CA MET A 604 -3.72 -16.10 -38.72
C MET A 604 -4.87 -15.10 -38.86
N PHE A 605 -4.93 -14.43 -40.01
CA PHE A 605 -5.79 -13.24 -40.19
C PHE A 605 -7.28 -13.59 -40.24
N SER A 606 -7.64 -14.71 -40.86
CA SER A 606 -9.04 -15.16 -40.95
C SER A 606 -9.64 -15.44 -39.58
N GLU A 607 -8.88 -16.11 -38.72
CA GLU A 607 -9.24 -16.46 -37.35
C GLU A 607 -9.28 -15.20 -36.47
N GLY A 608 -8.32 -14.29 -36.67
CA GLY A 608 -8.32 -12.98 -36.02
C GLY A 608 -9.60 -12.19 -36.33
N LEU A 609 -10.04 -12.18 -37.59
CA LEU A 609 -11.27 -11.50 -38.01
C LEU A 609 -12.52 -12.15 -37.39
N GLU A 610 -12.56 -13.48 -37.34
CA GLU A 610 -13.67 -14.22 -36.73
C GLU A 610 -13.78 -13.96 -35.23
N LEU A 611 -12.65 -13.96 -34.51
CA LEU A 611 -12.62 -13.61 -33.09
C LEU A 611 -13.04 -12.15 -32.87
N LEU A 612 -12.57 -11.22 -33.69
CA LEU A 612 -12.92 -9.80 -33.60
C LEU A 612 -14.43 -9.57 -33.72
N LYS A 613 -15.12 -10.34 -34.57
CA LYS A 613 -16.58 -10.30 -34.68
C LYS A 613 -17.26 -10.68 -33.36
N ILE A 614 -16.79 -11.73 -32.69
CA ILE A 614 -17.30 -12.15 -31.38
C ILE A 614 -17.07 -11.07 -30.32
N ILE A 615 -15.88 -10.45 -30.31
CA ILE A 615 -15.58 -9.35 -29.38
C ILE A 615 -16.52 -8.16 -29.62
N LYS A 616 -16.77 -7.81 -30.88
CA LYS A 616 -17.71 -6.75 -31.29
C LYS A 616 -19.13 -7.04 -30.82
N ASP A 617 -19.58 -8.28 -30.91
CA ASP A 617 -20.91 -8.69 -30.46
C ASP A 617 -21.03 -8.71 -28.93
N ASN A 618 -19.99 -9.18 -28.23
CA ASN A 618 -19.92 -9.13 -26.76
C ASN A 618 -20.01 -7.70 -26.22
N LEU A 619 -19.33 -6.75 -26.88
CA LEU A 619 -19.35 -5.33 -26.54
C LEU A 619 -20.74 -4.70 -26.77
N LYS A 620 -21.47 -5.13 -27.81
CA LYS A 620 -22.86 -4.67 -28.07
C LYS A 620 -23.82 -5.18 -27.01
N ASN A 621 -23.69 -6.44 -26.63
CA ASN A 621 -24.57 -7.09 -25.64
C ASN A 621 -24.33 -6.64 -24.19
N ASN A 622 -23.47 -5.63 -23.96
CA ASN A 622 -23.16 -5.05 -22.66
C ASN A 622 -22.75 -6.10 -21.60
N HIS A 623 -22.03 -7.15 -22.00
CA HIS A 623 -21.52 -8.13 -21.04
C HIS A 623 -20.50 -7.51 -20.06
N GLU A 624 -19.89 -6.37 -20.41
CA GLU A 624 -19.03 -5.57 -19.54
C GLU A 624 -19.68 -4.25 -19.10
N LYS A 625 -19.54 -3.91 -17.82
CA LYS A 625 -19.92 -2.59 -17.28
C LYS A 625 -18.85 -1.55 -17.63
N LEU A 626 -18.91 -1.00 -18.84
CA LEU A 626 -17.98 0.01 -19.33
C LEU A 626 -18.57 1.43 -19.24
N SER A 627 -17.71 2.43 -19.04
CA SER A 627 -18.10 3.82 -19.24
C SER A 627 -18.34 4.09 -20.74
N TYR A 628 -19.21 5.06 -21.05
CA TYR A 628 -19.51 5.43 -22.44
C TYR A 628 -18.25 5.72 -23.26
N GLN A 629 -17.30 6.46 -22.67
CA GLN A 629 -16.06 6.83 -23.33
C GLN A 629 -15.16 5.62 -23.61
N LYS A 630 -15.02 4.69 -22.64
CA LYS A 630 -14.26 3.45 -22.84
C LYS A 630 -14.91 2.57 -23.92
N LYS A 631 -16.25 2.52 -23.95
CA LYS A 631 -17.01 1.81 -24.98
C LYS A 631 -16.76 2.39 -26.38
N MET A 632 -16.82 3.72 -26.53
CA MET A 632 -16.54 4.37 -27.82
C MET A 632 -15.10 4.16 -28.30
N ASN A 633 -14.13 4.21 -27.39
CA ASN A 633 -12.74 3.91 -27.73
C ASN A 633 -12.57 2.49 -28.27
N PHE A 634 -13.19 1.50 -27.63
CA PHE A 634 -13.15 0.12 -28.13
C PHE A 634 -13.84 -0.05 -29.49
N ILE A 635 -14.97 0.63 -29.73
CA ILE A 635 -15.64 0.58 -31.03
C ILE A 635 -14.70 1.10 -32.13
N ASN A 636 -14.04 2.23 -31.89
CA ASN A 636 -13.10 2.81 -32.85
C ASN A 636 -11.89 1.88 -33.10
N GLU A 637 -11.35 1.28 -32.04
CA GLU A 637 -10.22 0.36 -32.15
C GLU A 637 -10.61 -0.94 -32.87
N ILE A 638 -11.80 -1.48 -32.63
CA ILE A 638 -12.33 -2.64 -33.36
C ILE A 638 -12.41 -2.34 -34.86
N VAL A 639 -12.96 -1.18 -35.25
CA VAL A 639 -13.05 -0.78 -36.67
C VAL A 639 -11.66 -0.64 -37.30
N ARG A 640 -10.70 -0.09 -36.55
CA ARG A 640 -9.32 0.06 -37.00
C ARG A 640 -8.65 -1.30 -37.21
N ILE A 641 -8.74 -2.22 -36.24
CA ILE A 641 -8.16 -3.56 -36.33
C ILE A 641 -8.83 -4.38 -37.45
N GLU A 642 -10.16 -4.27 -37.60
CA GLU A 642 -10.93 -4.94 -38.67
C GLU A 642 -10.40 -4.54 -40.05
N LYS A 643 -10.15 -3.23 -40.27
CA LYS A 643 -9.57 -2.73 -41.51
C LYS A 643 -8.17 -3.31 -41.78
N PHE A 644 -7.27 -3.27 -40.79
CA PHE A 644 -5.91 -3.79 -40.96
C PHE A 644 -5.90 -5.29 -41.26
N LEU A 645 -6.71 -6.08 -40.54
CA LEU A 645 -6.84 -7.52 -40.77
C LEU A 645 -7.32 -7.85 -42.18
N LEU A 646 -8.31 -7.11 -42.71
CA LEU A 646 -8.80 -7.30 -44.07
C LEU A 646 -7.75 -6.96 -45.14
N GLU A 647 -6.99 -5.88 -44.93
CA GLU A 647 -5.88 -5.51 -45.82
C GLU A 647 -4.77 -6.56 -45.83
N ASP A 648 -4.39 -7.08 -44.65
CA ASP A 648 -3.34 -8.09 -44.53
C ASP A 648 -3.79 -9.47 -45.03
N LEU A 649 -5.04 -9.84 -44.80
CA LEU A 649 -5.66 -11.05 -45.36
C LEU A 649 -5.67 -11.02 -46.90
N ALA A 650 -6.02 -9.87 -47.49
CA ALA A 650 -5.98 -9.66 -48.93
C ALA A 650 -4.54 -9.75 -49.50
N LYS A 651 -3.55 -9.17 -48.81
CA LYS A 651 -2.13 -9.27 -49.20
C LYS A 651 -1.59 -10.71 -49.09
N ALA A 652 -2.06 -11.47 -48.10
CA ALA A 652 -1.61 -12.83 -47.85
C ALA A 652 -2.25 -13.88 -48.79
N GLY A 653 -3.24 -13.50 -49.60
CA GLY A 653 -3.97 -14.43 -50.47
C GLY A 653 -4.78 -15.48 -49.71
N GLN A 654 -5.09 -15.24 -48.43
CA GLN A 654 -5.91 -16.13 -47.61
C GLN A 654 -7.40 -15.93 -47.93
N PRO A 655 -8.22 -16.99 -47.98
CA PRO A 655 -9.65 -16.85 -48.20
C PRO A 655 -10.29 -16.07 -47.03
N ALA A 656 -11.15 -15.11 -47.35
CA ALA A 656 -11.94 -14.42 -46.34
C ALA A 656 -12.81 -15.44 -45.59
N PRO A 657 -12.97 -15.32 -44.26
CA PRO A 657 -13.80 -16.26 -43.51
C PRO A 657 -15.22 -16.24 -44.08
N ILE A 658 -15.69 -17.42 -44.47
CA ILE A 658 -17.03 -17.63 -45.01
C ILE A 658 -18.02 -17.19 -43.91
N ALA A 659 -18.86 -16.21 -44.21
CA ALA A 659 -19.91 -15.78 -43.29
C ALA A 659 -20.73 -17.00 -42.87
N PRO A 660 -20.95 -17.25 -41.56
CA PRO A 660 -21.86 -18.30 -41.16
C PRO A 660 -23.22 -17.95 -41.78
N GLN A 661 -23.76 -18.87 -42.58
CA GLN A 661 -25.16 -18.83 -42.96
C GLN A 661 -25.95 -18.72 -41.66
N SER A 662 -26.70 -17.63 -41.51
CA SER A 662 -27.61 -17.42 -40.39
C SER A 662 -28.52 -18.65 -40.26
N PRO A 663 -28.92 -19.06 -39.04
CA PRO A 663 -29.90 -20.12 -38.87
C PRO A 663 -31.19 -19.83 -39.63
#